data_AF-W2H3W2-F1
#
_entry.id   AF-W2H3W2-F1
#
_cell.length_a   1.000
_cell.length_b   1.000
_cell.length_c   1.000
_cell.angle_alpha   90.00
_cell.angle_beta   90.00
_cell.angle_gamma   90.00
#
_symmetry.space_group_name_H-M   'P 1'
#
loop_
_entity.id
_entity.type
_entity.pdbx_description
1 polymer ?
#
loop_
_entity_poly.entity_id
_entity_poly.type
_entity_poly.pdbx_seq_one_letter_code
_entity_poly.pdbx_strand_id
1 'polypeptide(L)'
;MISDQIEALNSYLGDDQLDWHRKIETEVDMREEMESSVSQWVTEHGEFYGAGIASKFDAKKERQYDSYWNWAVQDAMELYYRTAAAAKGTPVSPKLAVNEGLSTHFEAMTRFINKNVDTITDESALPPLEWFKPYLCNRATPELLQCTQFFVSRAEEESSPELAQAVQLLVEQVEEWLNTNPVNMQIFKPMQPQLRILENGKLEYAEVPREGVTDSINYVDEVARGLEYNDAIETGKVAGSDVTAGMTSAVGFESTLNDNGSMSSDEPDSDDDDEFDEEEAAVGDKEASKTKKVAPAKGAKLNALRDSLRKRAKRESEKSLVARSSSLRFGLNENLKKIVLPHVHVRKPSDVDPTIRLYDVESTCVLLSCMREMASTGISFTGKVALLTGCGKNSIGAEIVKALLEGGATVFVTTSSFSMKTTALFREIYEQHGSRGSRLIVLPFNQASKVDVQSLVAHIYNVHKLDLDFVIPFAALSEVGRMITDIDSRSELAHRIMLTNTVRLLGEVVTAKKARDITTRPALVILPMSPNHGNFGGDGLYAESKLGVESLTNKWYSEGWDDQLSIVGAIIGWTRGTGLMSGNNVVAAGVEKMGMRTFSTTEMGFNLSALMHPSIVDRAAESPIFADLTGGMAQVSDLKDQVDSIRADIMKKSKLQASIHAALESDKKMLALPAKKQVAAPSSKTFAP
;
A
#
# COMPACT_ATOMS: atom_id res chain seq x y z
N MET A 1 -86.63 -6.81 -0.92
CA MET A 1 -87.16 -5.45 -0.75
C MET A 1 -86.07 -4.42 -0.43
N ILE A 2 -85.39 -4.45 0.72
CA ILE A 2 -84.32 -3.48 1.01
C ILE A 2 -83.12 -3.66 0.06
N SER A 3 -82.71 -4.91 -0.22
CA SER A 3 -81.65 -5.23 -1.21
C SER A 3 -81.99 -4.67 -2.60
N ASP A 4 -83.20 -4.91 -3.07
CA ASP A 4 -83.67 -4.48 -4.39
C ASP A 4 -83.76 -2.95 -4.50
N GLN A 5 -84.08 -2.25 -3.41
CA GLN A 5 -84.07 -0.78 -3.34
C GLN A 5 -82.64 -0.22 -3.40
N ILE A 6 -81.67 -0.88 -2.75
CA ILE A 6 -80.26 -0.50 -2.77
C ILE A 6 -79.67 -0.71 -4.17
N GLU A 7 -80.00 -1.82 -4.84
CA GLU A 7 -79.54 -2.13 -6.19
C GLU A 7 -80.07 -1.12 -7.23
N ALA A 8 -81.34 -0.73 -7.14
CA ALA A 8 -81.93 0.29 -8.00
C ALA A 8 -81.30 1.69 -7.79
N LEU A 9 -80.97 2.05 -6.54
CA LEU A 9 -80.28 3.30 -6.21
C LEU A 9 -78.82 3.31 -6.71
N ASN A 10 -78.09 2.22 -6.55
CA ASN A 10 -76.71 2.08 -7.05
C ASN A 10 -76.66 2.18 -8.58
N SER A 11 -77.61 1.54 -9.27
CA SER A 11 -77.73 1.65 -10.73
C SER A 11 -78.09 3.05 -11.21
N TYR A 12 -78.88 3.82 -10.46
CA TYR A 12 -79.21 5.21 -10.78
C TYR A 12 -78.03 6.18 -10.52
N LEU A 13 -77.28 5.96 -9.43
CA LEU A 13 -76.12 6.79 -9.06
C LEU A 13 -74.87 6.49 -9.91
N GLY A 14 -74.83 5.33 -10.58
CA GLY A 14 -73.65 4.88 -11.33
C GLY A 14 -72.49 4.39 -10.45
N ASP A 15 -72.74 4.23 -9.15
CA ASP A 15 -71.74 3.80 -8.17
C ASP A 15 -71.77 2.28 -7.99
N ASP A 16 -70.73 1.59 -8.47
CA ASP A 16 -70.53 0.15 -8.23
C ASP A 16 -69.98 -0.06 -6.81
N GLN A 17 -70.83 -0.52 -5.88
CA GLN A 17 -70.44 -0.79 -4.50
C GLN A 17 -69.47 -1.97 -4.33
N LEU A 18 -69.21 -2.77 -5.37
CA LEU A 18 -68.25 -3.88 -5.35
C LEU A 18 -66.94 -3.56 -6.09
N ASP A 19 -66.81 -2.37 -6.68
CA ASP A 19 -65.60 -1.93 -7.38
C ASP A 19 -64.38 -1.93 -6.46
N TRP A 20 -64.53 -1.49 -5.20
CA TRP A 20 -63.45 -1.54 -4.22
C TRP A 20 -63.03 -2.97 -3.86
N HIS A 21 -63.98 -3.92 -3.81
CA HIS A 21 -63.68 -5.33 -3.55
C HIS A 21 -62.87 -5.94 -4.70
N ARG A 22 -63.29 -5.69 -5.96
CA ARG A 22 -62.54 -6.14 -7.14
C ARG A 22 -61.14 -5.52 -7.20
N LYS A 23 -61.00 -4.23 -6.86
CA LYS A 23 -59.69 -3.56 -6.77
C LYS A 23 -58.80 -4.20 -5.72
N ILE A 24 -59.34 -4.56 -4.55
CA ILE A 24 -58.59 -5.27 -3.53
C ILE A 24 -58.19 -6.67 -4.00
N GLU A 25 -59.09 -7.41 -4.64
CA GLU A 25 -58.79 -8.74 -5.18
C GLU A 25 -57.67 -8.67 -6.23
N THR A 26 -57.75 -7.72 -7.17
CA THR A 26 -56.66 -7.49 -8.15
C THR A 26 -55.35 -7.06 -7.50
N GLU A 27 -55.40 -6.27 -6.43
CA GLU A 27 -54.21 -5.84 -5.69
C GLU A 27 -53.58 -7.02 -4.93
N VAL A 28 -54.40 -7.93 -4.39
CA VAL A 28 -53.92 -9.16 -3.74
C VAL A 28 -53.27 -10.08 -4.78
N ASP A 29 -53.91 -10.31 -5.93
CA ASP A 29 -53.34 -11.13 -7.00
C ASP A 29 -51.98 -10.57 -7.48
N MET A 30 -51.90 -9.25 -7.67
CA MET A 30 -50.64 -8.58 -8.05
C MET A 30 -49.56 -8.70 -6.96
N ARG A 31 -49.94 -8.65 -5.68
CA ARG A 31 -49.01 -8.85 -4.57
C ARG A 31 -48.50 -10.28 -4.51
N GLU A 32 -49.37 -11.27 -4.68
CA GLU A 32 -48.98 -12.67 -4.72
C GLU A 32 -48.01 -12.96 -5.88
N GLU A 33 -48.28 -12.38 -7.06
CA GLU A 33 -47.36 -12.49 -8.22
C GLU A 33 -45.99 -11.85 -7.91
N MET A 34 -45.99 -10.66 -7.31
CA MET A 34 -44.76 -9.96 -6.92
C MET A 34 -43.99 -10.73 -5.85
N GLU A 35 -44.67 -11.24 -4.83
CA GLU A 35 -44.08 -12.07 -3.77
C GLU A 35 -43.48 -13.36 -4.34
N SER A 36 -44.16 -14.00 -5.29
CA SER A 36 -43.64 -15.18 -6.00
C SER A 36 -42.35 -14.86 -6.75
N SER A 37 -42.35 -13.77 -7.53
CA SER A 37 -41.14 -13.32 -8.24
C SER A 37 -40.00 -13.00 -7.28
N VAL A 38 -40.25 -12.26 -6.20
CA VAL A 38 -39.22 -11.94 -5.18
C VAL A 38 -38.73 -13.20 -4.50
N SER A 39 -39.61 -14.14 -4.16
CA SER A 39 -39.25 -15.42 -3.57
C SER A 39 -38.32 -16.20 -4.49
N GLN A 40 -38.58 -16.23 -5.80
CA GLN A 40 -37.69 -16.88 -6.76
C GLN A 40 -36.28 -16.26 -6.73
N TRP A 41 -36.17 -14.93 -6.72
CA TRP A 41 -34.88 -14.25 -6.62
C TRP A 41 -34.11 -14.60 -5.35
N VAL A 42 -34.80 -14.62 -4.20
CA VAL A 42 -34.20 -14.96 -2.91
C VAL A 42 -33.81 -16.43 -2.85
N THR A 43 -34.60 -17.34 -3.42
CA THR A 43 -34.27 -18.77 -3.51
C THR A 43 -33.02 -19.01 -4.35
N GLU A 44 -32.88 -18.34 -5.50
CA GLU A 44 -31.75 -18.53 -6.41
C GLU A 44 -30.46 -17.89 -5.89
N HIS A 45 -30.51 -16.65 -5.39
CA HIS A 45 -29.31 -15.89 -5.06
C HIS A 45 -29.02 -15.83 -3.55
N GLY A 46 -29.99 -16.16 -2.71
CA GLY A 46 -29.93 -16.01 -1.27
C GLY A 46 -30.01 -14.56 -0.77
N GLU A 47 -30.40 -14.41 0.50
CA GLU A 47 -30.57 -13.10 1.13
C GLU A 47 -29.27 -12.29 1.22
N PHE A 48 -28.14 -12.96 1.46
CA PHE A 48 -26.84 -12.30 1.60
C PHE A 48 -26.41 -11.61 0.30
N TYR A 49 -26.66 -12.25 -0.85
CA TYR A 49 -26.39 -11.65 -2.16
C TYR A 49 -27.35 -10.48 -2.42
N GLY A 50 -28.65 -10.69 -2.21
CA GLY A 50 -29.68 -9.66 -2.43
C GLY A 50 -29.43 -8.39 -1.62
N ALA A 51 -29.13 -8.52 -0.32
CA ALA A 51 -28.73 -7.39 0.52
C ALA A 51 -27.35 -6.82 0.11
N GLY A 52 -26.45 -7.70 -0.32
CA GLY A 52 -25.08 -7.39 -0.71
C GLY A 52 -24.93 -6.55 -1.96
N ILE A 53 -25.88 -6.60 -2.91
CA ILE A 53 -25.85 -5.81 -4.16
C ILE A 53 -26.50 -4.42 -4.04
N ALA A 54 -27.06 -4.07 -2.88
CA ALA A 54 -27.73 -2.79 -2.68
C ALA A 54 -26.79 -1.59 -2.90
N SER A 55 -27.28 -0.57 -3.60
CA SER A 55 -26.51 0.64 -3.88
C SER A 55 -26.16 1.42 -2.62
N LYS A 56 -24.92 1.92 -2.54
CA LYS A 56 -24.42 2.77 -1.44
C LYS A 56 -23.90 4.12 -1.92
N PHE A 57 -23.61 4.25 -3.22
CA PHE A 57 -23.07 5.47 -3.79
C PHE A 57 -24.04 6.65 -3.64
N ASP A 58 -23.50 7.76 -3.13
CA ASP A 58 -24.23 9.01 -2.98
C ASP A 58 -23.23 10.17 -3.10
N ALA A 59 -23.32 10.91 -4.20
CA ALA A 59 -22.44 12.05 -4.48
C ALA A 59 -22.50 13.14 -3.40
N LYS A 60 -23.63 13.27 -2.68
CA LYS A 60 -23.78 14.28 -1.60
C LYS A 60 -23.03 13.91 -0.32
N LYS A 61 -22.60 12.65 -0.18
CA LYS A 61 -21.84 12.16 0.98
C LYS A 61 -20.33 12.24 0.75
N GLU A 62 -19.88 12.75 -0.39
CA GLU A 62 -18.48 12.99 -0.67
C GLU A 62 -17.80 13.81 0.43
N ARG A 63 -16.62 13.37 0.84
CA ARG A 63 -15.73 14.13 1.74
C ARG A 63 -14.44 14.45 0.99
N GLN A 64 -14.15 15.73 0.86
CA GLN A 64 -12.94 16.23 0.25
C GLN A 64 -12.00 16.76 1.33
N TYR A 65 -10.75 16.32 1.29
CA TYR A 65 -9.66 16.82 2.11
C TYR A 65 -8.57 17.36 1.17
N ASP A 66 -8.37 18.68 1.19
CA ASP A 66 -7.44 19.39 0.32
C ASP A 66 -6.68 20.53 1.05
N SER A 67 -6.91 20.68 2.35
CA SER A 67 -6.41 21.79 3.17
C SER A 67 -4.99 21.57 3.70
N TYR A 68 -4.07 21.04 2.87
CA TYR A 68 -2.68 20.76 3.25
C TYR A 68 -1.96 21.99 3.84
N TRP A 69 -2.30 23.19 3.35
CA TRP A 69 -1.72 24.47 3.78
C TRP A 69 -1.96 24.76 5.27
N ASN A 70 -3.14 24.40 5.79
CA ASN A 70 -3.47 24.59 7.20
C ASN A 70 -2.71 23.61 8.09
N TRP A 71 -2.68 22.33 7.68
CA TRP A 71 -1.99 21.28 8.41
C TRP A 71 -0.48 21.54 8.48
N ALA A 72 0.13 22.04 7.41
CA ALA A 72 1.54 22.42 7.40
C ALA A 72 1.88 23.48 8.48
N VAL A 73 1.04 24.51 8.62
CA VAL A 73 1.23 25.56 9.64
C VAL A 73 1.00 25.00 11.04
N GLN A 74 -0.02 24.16 11.23
CA GLN A 74 -0.26 23.49 12.51
C GLN A 74 0.93 22.62 12.92
N ASP A 75 1.47 21.82 12.00
CA ASP A 75 2.59 20.94 12.28
C ASP A 75 3.87 21.74 12.56
N ALA A 76 4.11 22.85 11.85
CA ALA A 76 5.22 23.77 12.13
C ALA A 76 5.08 24.42 13.53
N MET A 77 3.87 24.82 13.90
CA MET A 77 3.56 25.40 15.21
C MET A 77 3.79 24.38 16.32
N GLU A 78 3.26 23.17 16.16
CA GLU A 78 3.45 22.09 17.11
C GLU A 78 4.94 21.74 17.24
N LEU A 79 5.65 21.67 16.10
CA LEU A 79 7.11 21.48 15.99
C LEU A 79 7.87 22.45 16.89
N TYR A 80 7.58 23.75 16.73
CA TYR A 80 8.21 24.81 17.49
C TYR A 80 7.91 24.74 18.99
N TYR A 81 6.64 24.70 19.40
CA TYR A 81 6.29 24.83 20.81
C TYR A 81 6.71 23.63 21.66
N ARG A 82 6.65 22.40 21.11
CA ARG A 82 7.09 21.23 21.87
C ARG A 82 8.60 21.19 22.03
N THR A 83 9.36 21.55 20.99
CA THR A 83 10.83 21.60 21.11
C THR A 83 11.29 22.73 22.02
N ALA A 84 10.63 23.89 21.98
CA ALA A 84 10.84 24.96 22.95
C ALA A 84 10.51 24.54 24.39
N ALA A 85 9.39 23.83 24.61
CA ALA A 85 9.01 23.32 25.93
C ALA A 85 10.01 22.27 26.45
N ALA A 86 10.44 21.35 25.58
CA ALA A 86 11.43 20.33 25.90
C ALA A 86 12.79 20.94 26.25
N ALA A 87 13.25 21.94 25.49
CA ALA A 87 14.47 22.70 25.79
C ALA A 87 14.39 23.43 27.14
N LYS A 88 13.20 23.91 27.54
CA LYS A 88 12.96 24.56 28.84
C LYS A 88 12.66 23.57 29.98
N GLY A 89 12.68 22.26 29.73
CA GLY A 89 12.33 21.23 30.73
C GLY A 89 10.89 21.29 31.24
N THR A 90 9.99 21.96 30.51
CA THR A 90 8.58 22.13 30.92
C THR A 90 7.75 20.95 30.38
N PRO A 91 6.81 20.38 31.16
CA PRO A 91 5.96 19.30 30.67
C PRO A 91 5.12 19.77 29.47
N VAL A 92 5.17 18.99 28.37
CA VAL A 92 4.40 19.26 27.16
C VAL A 92 2.91 19.15 27.47
N SER A 93 2.11 20.14 27.07
CA SER A 93 0.66 20.11 27.29
C SER A 93 0.02 18.94 26.53
N PRO A 94 -0.88 18.16 27.16
CA PRO A 94 -1.62 17.09 26.48
C PRO A 94 -2.58 17.62 25.40
N LYS A 95 -2.81 18.94 25.33
CA LYS A 95 -3.63 19.60 24.29
C LYS A 95 -2.90 19.76 22.94
N LEU A 96 -1.57 19.66 22.93
CA LEU A 96 -0.77 19.58 21.72
C LEU A 96 -0.68 18.10 21.36
N ALA A 97 -1.75 17.51 20.83
CA ALA A 97 -1.75 16.09 20.47
C ALA A 97 -0.96 15.90 19.17
N VAL A 98 0.17 15.21 19.27
CA VAL A 98 1.04 14.96 18.11
C VAL A 98 0.59 13.72 17.37
N ASN A 99 0.46 13.86 16.05
CA ASN A 99 0.38 12.72 15.14
C ASN A 99 1.54 11.76 15.41
N GLU A 100 1.28 10.46 15.56
CA GLU A 100 2.31 9.46 15.91
C GLU A 100 3.57 9.58 15.02
N GLY A 101 3.39 9.88 13.74
CA GLY A 101 4.50 10.14 12.79
C GLY A 101 5.42 11.30 13.19
N LEU A 102 4.87 12.40 13.71
CA LEU A 102 5.64 13.56 14.16
C LEU A 102 6.38 13.32 15.49
N SER A 103 5.92 12.40 16.34
CA SER A 103 6.51 12.17 17.67
C SER A 103 8.01 11.84 17.62
N THR A 104 8.38 11.02 16.63
CA THR A 104 9.77 10.65 16.37
C THR A 104 10.60 11.85 15.88
N HIS A 105 10.01 12.71 15.05
CA HIS A 105 10.63 13.96 14.57
C HIS A 105 10.89 14.94 15.72
N PHE A 106 9.94 15.07 16.64
CA PHE A 106 10.10 15.86 17.87
C PHE A 106 11.27 15.38 18.71
N GLU A 107 11.32 14.08 19.00
CA GLU A 107 12.41 13.51 19.77
C GLU A 107 13.76 13.76 19.12
N ALA A 108 13.85 13.64 17.80
CA ALA A 108 15.10 13.77 17.11
C ALA A 108 15.58 15.23 17.01
N MET A 109 14.67 16.20 16.76
CA MET A 109 14.99 17.62 16.82
C MET A 109 15.38 18.05 18.25
N THR A 110 14.70 17.50 19.26
CA THR A 110 15.04 17.72 20.68
C THR A 110 16.42 17.14 21.01
N ARG A 111 16.75 15.93 20.52
CA ARG A 111 18.08 15.34 20.65
C ARG A 111 19.15 16.19 19.97
N PHE A 112 18.86 16.76 18.79
CA PHE A 112 19.78 17.62 18.07
C PHE A 112 20.07 18.92 18.85
N ILE A 113 19.02 19.60 19.32
CA ILE A 113 19.15 20.82 20.14
C ILE A 113 20.02 20.52 21.37
N ASN A 114 19.75 19.41 22.07
CA ASN A 114 20.43 19.03 23.30
C ASN A 114 21.84 18.42 23.13
N LYS A 115 22.34 18.20 21.90
CA LYS A 115 23.65 17.55 21.65
C LYS A 115 24.80 18.57 21.59
N ASN A 116 25.93 18.25 22.24
CA ASN A 116 27.15 19.08 22.20
C ASN A 116 27.90 18.94 20.87
N VAL A 117 28.47 20.05 20.37
CA VAL A 117 29.17 20.17 19.08
C VAL A 117 30.27 19.13 18.91
N ASP A 118 31.00 18.84 19.98
CA ASP A 118 32.18 17.94 19.98
C ASP A 118 31.82 16.45 19.85
N THR A 119 30.53 16.09 19.95
CA THR A 119 30.04 14.71 19.83
C THR A 119 29.41 14.42 18.46
N ILE A 120 29.49 15.37 17.53
CA ILE A 120 28.99 15.24 16.15
C ILE A 120 30.13 14.62 15.30
N THR A 121 30.42 13.34 15.52
CA THR A 121 31.36 12.57 14.69
C THR A 121 30.61 11.56 13.80
N ASP A 122 30.62 11.89 12.51
CA ASP A 122 30.39 11.18 11.23
C ASP A 122 29.41 9.99 11.04
N GLU A 123 28.89 9.28 12.07
CA GLU A 123 27.96 8.15 11.82
C GLU A 123 26.74 8.06 12.77
N SER A 124 26.83 8.59 13.99
CA SER A 124 25.71 8.53 14.97
C SER A 124 24.78 9.75 14.93
N ALA A 125 25.12 10.77 14.16
CA ALA A 125 24.37 12.00 14.01
C ALA A 125 23.72 12.04 12.63
N LEU A 126 22.73 11.17 12.39
CA LEU A 126 21.82 11.33 11.27
C LEU A 126 21.25 12.75 11.35
N PRO A 127 21.48 13.63 10.36
CA PRO A 127 20.88 14.95 10.34
C PRO A 127 19.37 14.77 10.42
N PRO A 128 18.63 15.62 11.17
CA PRO A 128 17.16 15.57 11.14
C PRO A 128 16.52 15.86 9.77
N LEU A 129 17.36 16.14 8.77
CA LEU A 129 17.02 16.64 7.44
C LEU A 129 16.47 15.59 6.49
N GLU A 130 16.80 14.31 6.65
CA GLU A 130 16.14 13.25 5.87
C GLU A 130 14.65 13.12 6.20
N TRP A 131 14.22 13.64 7.36
CA TRP A 131 12.84 13.61 7.82
C TRP A 131 12.03 14.85 7.44
N PHE A 132 12.68 15.98 7.16
CA PHE A 132 11.97 17.19 6.73
C PHE A 132 11.46 17.09 5.29
N LYS A 133 12.14 16.32 4.44
CA LYS A 133 11.83 16.18 3.01
C LYS A 133 10.41 15.64 2.73
N PRO A 134 9.90 14.57 3.39
CA PRO A 134 8.57 14.04 3.04
C PRO A 134 7.40 14.74 3.76
N TYR A 135 7.63 15.50 4.83
CA TYR A 135 6.55 15.97 5.70
C TYR A 135 6.25 17.47 5.55
N LEU A 136 7.12 18.34 6.10
CA LEU A 136 6.96 19.80 6.01
C LEU A 136 7.38 20.34 4.64
N CYS A 137 8.45 19.79 4.04
CA CYS A 137 8.96 20.26 2.75
C CYS A 137 8.03 19.89 1.59
N ASN A 138 7.39 18.71 1.63
CA ASN A 138 6.32 18.33 0.71
C ASN A 138 5.10 19.28 0.76
N ARG A 139 4.97 20.08 1.81
CA ARG A 139 3.91 21.08 1.98
C ARG A 139 4.44 22.51 1.93
N ALA A 140 5.63 22.72 1.35
CA ALA A 140 6.25 24.04 1.28
C ALA A 140 5.35 25.05 0.54
N THR A 141 4.89 26.07 1.26
CA THR A 141 4.19 27.23 0.69
C THR A 141 4.86 28.53 1.14
N PRO A 142 4.65 29.64 0.41
CA PRO A 142 5.17 30.95 0.82
C PRO A 142 4.72 31.36 2.23
N GLU A 143 3.50 31.00 2.63
CA GLU A 143 2.95 31.27 3.96
C GLU A 143 3.64 30.45 5.04
N LEU A 144 3.95 29.17 4.76
CA LEU A 144 4.73 28.33 5.66
C LEU A 144 6.14 28.89 5.86
N LEU A 145 6.76 29.40 4.79
CA LEU A 145 8.07 30.04 4.87
C LEU A 145 8.03 31.28 5.78
N GLN A 146 7.01 32.14 5.63
CA GLN A 146 6.85 33.31 6.51
C GLN A 146 6.60 32.91 7.96
N CYS A 147 5.80 31.87 8.20
CA CYS A 147 5.51 31.34 9.53
C CYS A 147 6.78 30.81 10.22
N THR A 148 7.59 30.03 9.48
CA THR A 148 8.85 29.48 10.00
C THR A 148 9.90 30.58 10.23
N GLN A 149 9.97 31.60 9.39
CA GLN A 149 10.81 32.79 9.62
C GLN A 149 10.41 33.55 10.90
N PHE A 150 9.11 33.70 11.17
CA PHE A 150 8.63 34.29 12.41
C PHE A 150 9.03 33.47 13.65
N PHE A 151 9.04 32.13 13.54
CA PHE A 151 9.52 31.29 14.63
C PHE A 151 11.03 31.43 14.87
N VAL A 152 11.83 31.71 13.84
CA VAL A 152 13.25 32.05 14.02
C VAL A 152 13.40 33.35 14.81
N SER A 153 12.75 34.44 14.39
CA SER A 153 12.86 35.73 15.08
C SER A 153 12.38 35.62 16.54
N ARG A 154 11.34 34.83 16.79
CA ARG A 154 10.85 34.57 18.14
C ARG A 154 11.84 33.76 19.00
N ALA A 155 12.50 32.76 18.44
CA ALA A 155 13.50 31.98 19.17
C ALA A 155 14.73 32.82 19.54
N GLU A 156 15.09 33.80 18.70
CA GLU A 156 16.14 34.78 18.99
C GLU A 156 15.74 35.72 20.13
N GLU A 157 14.50 36.24 20.14
CA GLU A 157 13.95 37.05 21.24
C GLU A 157 13.90 36.26 22.57
N GLU A 158 13.53 34.98 22.53
CA GLU A 158 13.49 34.09 23.70
C GLU A 158 14.89 33.60 24.14
N SER A 159 15.98 34.16 23.60
CA SER A 159 17.39 33.85 23.94
C SER A 159 17.75 32.35 23.82
N SER A 160 17.15 31.64 22.87
CA SER A 160 17.40 30.21 22.61
C SER A 160 18.15 30.01 21.29
N PRO A 161 19.48 30.27 21.24
CA PRO A 161 20.24 30.31 19.98
C PRO A 161 20.28 28.96 19.26
N GLU A 162 20.24 27.85 20.00
CA GLU A 162 20.24 26.50 19.41
C GLU A 162 18.92 26.16 18.73
N LEU A 163 17.79 26.61 19.31
CA LEU A 163 16.47 26.46 18.71
C LEU A 163 16.34 27.34 17.46
N ALA A 164 16.80 28.60 17.52
CA ALA A 164 16.80 29.50 16.36
C ALA A 164 17.61 28.90 15.19
N GLN A 165 18.77 28.31 15.47
CA GLN A 165 19.58 27.62 14.46
C GLN A 165 18.86 26.39 13.87
N ALA A 166 18.19 25.58 14.71
CA ALA A 166 17.44 24.41 14.25
C ALA A 166 16.26 24.81 13.32
N VAL A 167 15.50 25.84 13.69
CA VAL A 167 14.37 26.34 12.90
C VAL A 167 14.87 27.04 11.63
N GLN A 168 16.02 27.71 11.66
CA GLN A 168 16.62 28.32 10.47
C GLN A 168 17.01 27.30 9.39
N LEU A 169 17.45 26.10 9.78
CA LEU A 169 17.67 25.01 8.82
C LEU A 169 16.37 24.57 8.15
N LEU A 170 15.27 24.53 8.91
CA LEU A 170 13.96 24.22 8.36
C LEU A 170 13.54 25.29 7.34
N VAL A 171 13.78 26.57 7.62
CA VAL A 171 13.53 27.67 6.68
C VAL A 171 14.32 27.47 5.38
N GLU A 172 15.62 27.17 5.47
CA GLU A 172 16.47 26.92 4.29
C GLU A 172 15.94 25.76 3.44
N GLN A 173 15.48 24.67 4.06
CA GLN A 173 14.89 23.53 3.34
C GLN A 173 13.51 23.82 2.76
N VAL A 174 12.63 24.50 3.49
CA VAL A 174 11.32 24.89 2.97
C VAL A 174 11.49 25.82 1.77
N GLU A 175 12.45 26.77 1.83
CA GLU A 175 12.77 27.66 0.72
C GLU A 175 13.28 26.89 -0.51
N GLU A 176 14.14 25.89 -0.33
CA GLU A 176 14.63 25.02 -1.41
C GLU A 176 13.49 24.20 -2.06
N TRP A 177 12.51 23.77 -1.27
CA TRP A 177 11.40 22.94 -1.73
C TRP A 177 10.20 23.72 -2.27
N LEU A 178 10.19 25.05 -2.15
CA LEU A 178 9.12 25.88 -2.71
C LEU A 178 8.93 25.64 -4.21
N ASN A 179 10.01 25.41 -4.96
CA ASN A 179 9.97 25.22 -6.41
C ASN A 179 10.07 23.75 -6.84
N THR A 180 10.04 22.81 -5.89
CA THR A 180 10.19 21.38 -6.15
C THR A 180 8.85 20.67 -5.98
N ASN A 181 8.59 19.66 -6.80
CA ASN A 181 7.38 18.85 -6.64
C ASN A 181 7.48 18.00 -5.36
N PRO A 182 6.35 17.79 -4.65
CA PRO A 182 6.33 16.87 -3.53
C PRO A 182 6.71 15.46 -3.97
N VAL A 183 7.40 14.73 -3.11
CA VAL A 183 7.85 13.36 -3.38
C VAL A 183 7.38 12.41 -2.28
N ASN A 184 6.91 11.24 -2.71
CA ASN A 184 6.74 10.08 -1.87
C ASN A 184 8.10 9.43 -1.65
N MET A 185 8.60 9.52 -0.43
CA MET A 185 9.82 8.85 0.02
C MET A 185 9.44 7.96 1.19
N GLN A 186 9.20 6.68 0.90
CA GLN A 186 8.75 5.73 1.92
C GLN A 186 9.93 5.26 2.76
N ILE A 187 10.10 5.94 3.89
CA ILE A 187 11.05 5.57 4.92
C ILE A 187 10.31 4.72 5.95
N PHE A 188 10.65 3.45 6.03
CA PHE A 188 10.10 2.54 7.03
C PHE A 188 11.19 1.64 7.59
N LYS A 189 10.92 1.11 8.78
CA LYS A 189 11.75 0.07 9.40
C LYS A 189 11.14 -1.29 9.07
N PRO A 190 11.85 -2.16 8.35
CA PRO A 190 11.39 -3.51 8.05
C PRO A 190 11.15 -4.31 9.33
N MET A 191 10.00 -4.98 9.39
CA MET A 191 9.58 -5.75 10.57
C MET A 191 9.48 -7.23 10.19
N GLN A 192 9.72 -8.11 11.15
CA GLN A 192 9.59 -9.55 11.02
C GLN A 192 8.63 -10.13 12.07
N PRO A 193 7.93 -11.23 11.76
CA PRO A 193 6.99 -11.84 12.68
C PRO A 193 7.75 -12.59 13.78
N GLN A 194 7.42 -12.32 15.03
CA GLN A 194 7.89 -13.10 16.17
C GLN A 194 6.70 -13.69 16.92
N LEU A 195 6.72 -15.03 17.06
CA LEU A 195 5.76 -15.74 17.89
C LEU A 195 6.45 -16.28 19.14
N ARG A 196 5.91 -15.95 20.31
CA ARG A 196 6.34 -16.49 21.61
C ARG A 196 5.20 -17.28 22.24
N ILE A 197 5.53 -18.43 22.81
CA ILE A 197 4.60 -19.20 23.65
C ILE A 197 4.94 -18.84 25.10
N LEU A 198 4.02 -18.15 25.78
CA LEU A 198 4.21 -17.73 27.16
C LEU A 198 4.19 -18.93 28.11
N GLU A 199 4.66 -18.73 29.34
CA GLU A 199 4.72 -19.79 30.35
C GLU A 199 3.36 -20.43 30.64
N ASN A 200 2.27 -19.67 30.54
CA ASN A 200 0.90 -20.15 30.70
C ASN A 200 0.31 -20.82 29.44
N GLY A 201 1.12 -21.00 28.40
CA GLY A 201 0.75 -21.56 27.11
C GLY A 201 0.00 -20.61 26.18
N LYS A 202 -0.25 -19.35 26.54
CA LYS A 202 -0.83 -18.36 25.62
C LYS A 202 0.17 -17.99 24.52
N LEU A 203 -0.36 -17.74 23.32
CA LEU A 203 0.42 -17.29 22.18
C LEU A 203 0.51 -15.75 22.19
N GLU A 204 1.72 -15.23 22.07
CA GLU A 204 2.00 -13.80 21.91
C GLU A 204 2.65 -13.58 20.54
N TYR A 205 1.98 -12.80 19.70
CA TYR A 205 2.49 -12.37 18.40
C TYR A 205 2.99 -10.94 18.50
N ALA A 206 4.19 -10.68 18.00
CA ALA A 206 4.76 -9.35 17.91
C ALA A 206 5.45 -9.12 16.56
N GLU A 207 5.33 -7.89 16.07
CA GLU A 207 6.16 -7.35 14.98
C GLU A 207 7.44 -6.79 15.59
N VAL A 208 8.59 -7.35 15.23
CA VAL A 208 9.89 -6.89 15.74
C VAL A 208 10.77 -6.41 14.57
N PRO A 209 11.67 -5.44 14.78
CA PRO A 209 12.61 -5.03 13.73
C PRO A 209 13.41 -6.23 13.19
N ARG A 210 13.58 -6.28 11.86
CA ARG A 210 14.36 -7.34 11.21
C ARG A 210 15.86 -7.13 11.46
N GLU A 211 16.59 -8.22 11.71
CA GLU A 211 18.04 -8.18 11.92
C GLU A 211 18.76 -7.93 10.58
N GLY A 212 19.73 -7.01 10.56
CA GLY A 212 20.50 -6.68 9.36
C GLY A 212 19.80 -5.81 8.31
N VAL A 213 18.51 -5.50 8.48
CA VAL A 213 17.72 -4.68 7.53
C VAL A 213 17.16 -3.46 8.25
N THR A 214 17.88 -2.34 8.18
CA THR A 214 17.59 -1.16 9.02
C THR A 214 16.63 -0.15 8.39
N ASP A 215 16.61 -0.04 7.07
CA ASP A 215 15.82 0.95 6.32
C ASP A 215 15.21 0.35 5.05
N SER A 216 14.44 1.17 4.32
CA SER A 216 13.83 0.79 3.06
C SER A 216 14.83 0.52 1.94
N ILE A 217 16.05 1.08 1.99
CA ILE A 217 17.11 0.81 1.00
C ILE A 217 17.68 -0.59 1.22
N ASN A 218 18.01 -0.95 2.47
CA ASN A 218 18.45 -2.30 2.82
C ASN A 218 17.37 -3.33 2.55
N TYR A 219 16.10 -2.96 2.70
CA TYR A 219 14.98 -3.81 2.31
C TYR A 219 15.00 -4.15 0.81
N VAL A 220 15.25 -3.16 -0.06
CA VAL A 220 15.38 -3.41 -1.51
C VAL A 220 16.55 -4.34 -1.79
N ASP A 221 17.68 -4.15 -1.11
CA ASP A 221 18.85 -5.04 -1.23
C ASP A 221 18.53 -6.47 -0.73
N GLU A 222 17.72 -6.62 0.34
CA GLU A 222 17.25 -7.91 0.87
C GLU A 222 16.36 -8.66 -0.15
N VAL A 223 15.36 -7.98 -0.73
CA VAL A 223 14.43 -8.62 -1.66
C VAL A 223 15.08 -8.93 -3.01
N ALA A 224 16.06 -8.11 -3.43
CA ALA A 224 16.86 -8.34 -4.64
C ALA A 224 17.75 -9.58 -4.51
N ARG A 225 18.31 -9.83 -3.32
CA ARG A 225 19.18 -10.98 -3.05
C ARG A 225 18.46 -12.32 -3.13
N GLY A 226 17.16 -12.35 -2.79
CA GLY A 226 16.35 -13.56 -2.82
C GLY A 226 16.80 -14.64 -1.83
N LEU A 227 16.49 -15.89 -2.16
CA LEU A 227 16.82 -17.09 -1.39
C LEU A 227 18.22 -17.60 -1.77
N GLU A 228 19.24 -17.28 -0.97
CA GLU A 228 20.54 -17.95 -1.11
C GLU A 228 20.39 -19.44 -0.79
N TYR A 229 20.45 -20.29 -1.82
CA TYR A 229 20.70 -21.72 -1.64
C TYR A 229 22.13 -21.86 -1.11
N ASN A 230 22.26 -22.12 0.18
CA ASN A 230 23.49 -22.73 0.68
C ASN A 230 23.49 -24.18 0.20
N ASP A 231 24.19 -24.47 -0.89
CA ASP A 231 24.60 -25.83 -1.31
C ASP A 231 25.58 -26.43 -0.27
N ALA A 232 25.13 -26.58 0.97
CA ALA A 232 25.92 -27.11 2.08
C ALA A 232 25.19 -28.20 2.87
N ILE A 233 24.10 -28.74 2.33
CA ILE A 233 23.38 -29.87 2.92
C ILE A 233 23.08 -30.85 1.77
N GLU A 234 23.74 -32.01 1.79
CA GLU A 234 23.60 -33.18 0.88
C GLU A 234 24.61 -33.41 -0.26
N THR A 235 25.88 -33.02 -0.12
CA THR A 235 26.98 -33.76 -0.80
C THR A 235 27.97 -34.33 0.20
N GLY A 236 27.44 -35.12 1.13
CA GLY A 236 28.19 -35.73 2.21
C GLY A 236 27.64 -37.08 2.63
N LYS A 237 27.35 -37.97 1.66
CA LYS A 237 27.27 -39.44 1.79
C LYS A 237 26.67 -40.08 0.54
N VAL A 238 27.47 -40.28 -0.50
CA VAL A 238 27.41 -41.52 -1.30
C VAL A 238 28.83 -41.82 -1.78
N ALA A 239 29.59 -42.54 -0.95
CA ALA A 239 30.74 -43.28 -1.41
C ALA A 239 30.26 -44.70 -1.72
N GLY A 240 30.35 -45.12 -2.99
CA GLY A 240 30.19 -46.53 -3.36
C GLY A 240 29.57 -46.78 -4.74
N SER A 241 30.46 -47.09 -5.70
CA SER A 241 30.31 -48.00 -6.85
C SER A 241 29.22 -47.79 -7.91
N ASP A 242 29.70 -47.59 -9.15
CA ASP A 242 29.22 -48.04 -10.47
C ASP A 242 27.72 -48.34 -10.65
N VAL A 243 27.06 -47.62 -11.58
CA VAL A 243 26.59 -48.11 -12.91
C VAL A 243 26.16 -46.91 -13.76
N THR A 244 26.62 -46.89 -15.01
CA THR A 244 26.22 -46.05 -16.15
C THR A 244 24.69 -45.99 -16.41
N ALA A 245 24.11 -44.78 -16.51
CA ALA A 245 22.97 -44.48 -17.41
C ALA A 245 22.63 -42.97 -17.46
N GLY A 246 22.74 -42.42 -18.67
CA GLY A 246 22.39 -41.08 -19.20
C GLY A 246 21.55 -40.10 -18.38
N MET A 247 22.09 -38.88 -18.24
CA MET A 247 21.31 -37.64 -18.32
C MET A 247 21.79 -36.87 -19.55
N THR A 248 21.02 -36.98 -20.63
CA THR A 248 21.11 -36.13 -21.81
C THR A 248 20.69 -34.72 -21.40
N SER A 249 21.64 -33.79 -21.44
CA SER A 249 21.36 -32.36 -21.54
C SER A 249 20.63 -32.11 -22.86
N ALA A 250 19.56 -31.34 -22.81
CA ALA A 250 18.86 -30.86 -23.99
C ALA A 250 18.67 -29.35 -23.85
N VAL A 251 19.76 -28.59 -23.98
CA VAL A 251 19.82 -27.38 -24.82
C VAL A 251 21.29 -27.19 -25.20
N GLY A 252 21.61 -27.39 -26.47
CA GLY A 252 22.92 -27.15 -27.02
C GLY A 252 23.11 -25.67 -27.36
N PHE A 253 24.23 -25.11 -26.96
CA PHE A 253 24.97 -24.16 -27.78
C PHE A 253 26.44 -24.16 -27.29
N GLU A 254 27.28 -24.92 -27.98
CA GLU A 254 28.72 -24.72 -27.93
C GLU A 254 29.05 -23.44 -28.71
N SER A 255 29.74 -22.49 -28.07
CA SER A 255 30.55 -21.52 -28.80
C SER A 255 32.01 -21.77 -28.45
N THR A 256 32.67 -22.53 -29.31
CA THR A 256 34.11 -22.66 -29.36
C THR A 256 34.73 -21.29 -29.65
N LEU A 257 35.65 -20.90 -28.78
CA LEU A 257 36.65 -19.87 -29.06
C LEU A 257 37.51 -20.38 -30.22
N ASN A 258 37.59 -19.60 -31.30
CA ASN A 258 38.76 -19.60 -32.17
C ASN A 258 38.99 -18.18 -32.69
N ASP A 259 40.22 -17.75 -32.45
CA ASP A 259 40.85 -16.51 -32.86
C ASP A 259 41.39 -16.62 -34.30
N ASN A 260 41.72 -15.45 -34.87
CA ASN A 260 42.37 -15.13 -36.15
C ASN A 260 41.56 -15.05 -37.45
N GLY A 261 41.57 -13.84 -38.03
CA GLY A 261 41.32 -13.59 -39.45
C GLY A 261 41.15 -12.12 -39.80
N SER A 262 42.25 -11.40 -39.99
CA SER A 262 42.34 -10.06 -40.56
C SER A 262 41.57 -9.89 -41.89
N MET A 263 40.89 -8.75 -42.10
CA MET A 263 41.01 -7.98 -43.36
C MET A 263 40.38 -6.57 -43.27
N SER A 264 41.06 -5.66 -43.94
CA SER A 264 40.94 -4.20 -44.04
C SER A 264 39.83 -3.68 -44.96
N SER A 265 39.30 -2.50 -44.66
CA SER A 265 38.99 -1.39 -45.59
C SER A 265 38.40 -0.23 -44.78
N ASP A 266 39.15 0.84 -44.53
CA ASP A 266 39.12 2.13 -45.28
C ASP A 266 37.92 3.03 -44.92
N GLU A 267 38.21 3.96 -44.00
CA GLU A 267 37.77 5.37 -43.80
C GLU A 267 36.95 6.05 -44.95
N PRO A 268 36.22 7.19 -44.73
CA PRO A 268 36.54 8.21 -43.72
C PRO A 268 35.40 8.90 -42.94
N ASP A 269 35.84 9.53 -41.87
CA ASP A 269 35.27 10.66 -41.13
C ASP A 269 34.65 11.76 -42.01
N SER A 270 33.54 12.32 -41.53
CA SER A 270 33.12 13.69 -41.81
C SER A 270 32.51 14.30 -40.55
N ASP A 271 33.30 15.17 -39.92
CA ASP A 271 32.86 16.21 -39.00
C ASP A 271 31.90 17.17 -39.74
N ASP A 272 30.76 17.48 -39.15
CA ASP A 272 30.03 18.72 -39.43
C ASP A 272 29.37 19.19 -38.13
N ASP A 273 30.03 20.17 -37.51
CA ASP A 273 29.51 21.05 -36.47
C ASP A 273 28.54 22.05 -37.12
N ASP A 274 27.26 22.04 -36.76
CA ASP A 274 26.33 23.13 -37.07
C ASP A 274 25.87 23.83 -35.79
N GLU A 275 26.51 24.98 -35.57
CA GLU A 275 26.19 26.05 -34.64
C GLU A 275 24.92 26.78 -35.14
N PHE A 276 23.83 26.72 -34.37
CA PHE A 276 22.65 27.57 -34.59
C PHE A 276 22.38 28.42 -33.35
N ASP A 277 22.82 29.67 -33.42
CA ASP A 277 22.31 30.81 -32.66
C ASP A 277 20.89 31.16 -33.16
N GLU A 278 19.89 31.24 -32.27
CA GLU A 278 18.73 32.11 -32.51
C GLU A 278 18.29 32.88 -31.25
N GLU A 279 18.14 34.18 -31.51
CA GLU A 279 17.89 35.36 -30.70
C GLU A 279 16.72 35.30 -29.70
N GLU A 280 16.95 35.94 -28.55
CA GLU A 280 15.91 36.37 -27.62
C GLU A 280 14.94 37.38 -28.26
N ALA A 281 13.64 37.06 -28.22
CA ALA A 281 12.57 38.06 -28.34
C ALA A 281 11.96 38.33 -26.95
N ALA A 282 12.18 39.54 -26.45
CA ALA A 282 11.59 40.06 -25.24
C ALA A 282 10.10 40.43 -25.40
N VAL A 283 9.39 40.35 -24.26
CA VAL A 283 8.27 41.20 -23.77
C VAL A 283 7.07 40.38 -23.30
N GLY A 284 6.83 40.44 -21.99
CA GLY A 284 5.67 39.85 -21.31
C GLY A 284 5.73 40.06 -19.80
N ASP A 285 5.61 41.33 -19.38
CA ASP A 285 5.67 41.82 -18.01
C ASP A 285 4.66 41.12 -17.08
N LYS A 286 5.15 40.38 -16.07
CA LYS A 286 4.37 39.97 -14.89
C LYS A 286 5.25 40.06 -13.65
N GLU A 287 4.82 40.93 -12.74
CA GLU A 287 5.43 41.23 -11.44
C GLU A 287 5.78 39.96 -10.65
N ALA A 288 7.06 39.58 -10.69
CA ALA A 288 7.62 38.65 -9.71
C ALA A 288 7.97 39.43 -8.44
N SER A 289 7.19 39.19 -7.38
CA SER A 289 7.56 39.53 -6.01
C SER A 289 8.93 38.93 -5.70
N LYS A 290 9.96 39.78 -5.65
CA LYS A 290 11.32 39.41 -5.21
C LYS A 290 11.29 39.10 -3.72
N THR A 291 11.02 37.85 -3.35
CA THR A 291 11.40 37.32 -2.05
C THR A 291 12.93 37.40 -1.94
N LYS A 292 13.43 38.23 -1.02
CA LYS A 292 14.86 38.28 -0.68
C LYS A 292 15.30 36.88 -0.24
N LYS A 293 16.24 36.26 -0.96
CA LYS A 293 16.93 35.04 -0.49
C LYS A 293 17.45 35.29 0.92
N VAL A 294 17.10 34.40 1.85
CA VAL A 294 17.53 34.53 3.25
C VAL A 294 19.05 34.38 3.30
N ALA A 295 19.75 35.34 3.90
CA ALA A 295 21.19 35.23 4.10
C ALA A 295 21.46 34.05 5.06
N PRO A 296 22.41 33.15 4.76
CA PRO A 296 22.65 31.99 5.61
C PRO A 296 23.09 32.43 7.02
N ALA A 297 22.34 32.00 8.04
CA ALA A 297 22.69 32.32 9.43
C ALA A 297 24.04 31.70 9.81
N LYS A 298 24.82 32.41 10.62
CA LYS A 298 26.19 32.03 11.04
C LYS A 298 26.15 31.25 12.36
N GLY A 299 26.73 30.06 12.40
CA GLY A 299 26.89 29.27 13.64
C GLY A 299 27.76 28.02 13.42
N ALA A 300 28.56 27.64 14.41
CA ALA A 300 29.48 26.49 14.30
C ALA A 300 28.74 25.15 14.08
N LYS A 301 27.63 24.93 14.80
CA LYS A 301 26.73 23.78 14.60
C LYS A 301 26.11 23.76 13.20
N LEU A 302 25.61 24.91 12.72
CA LEU A 302 25.02 25.07 11.39
C LEU A 302 26.01 24.79 10.27
N ASN A 303 27.23 25.32 10.36
CA ASN A 303 28.24 25.14 9.32
C ASN A 303 28.70 23.68 9.23
N ALA A 304 28.96 23.03 10.38
CA ALA A 304 29.27 21.60 10.41
C ALA A 304 28.16 20.73 9.80
N LEU A 305 26.90 21.11 10.03
CA LEU A 305 25.75 20.42 9.46
C LEU A 305 25.58 20.67 7.95
N ARG A 306 25.74 21.92 7.48
CA ARG A 306 25.74 22.24 6.05
C ARG A 306 26.86 21.51 5.31
N ASP A 307 28.04 21.41 5.91
CA ASP A 307 29.16 20.66 5.35
C ASP A 307 28.88 19.14 5.35
N SER A 308 28.26 18.60 6.41
CA SER A 308 27.82 17.21 6.46
C SER A 308 26.75 16.92 5.40
N LEU A 309 25.74 17.78 5.26
CA LEU A 309 24.71 17.71 4.23
C LEU A 309 25.30 17.81 2.83
N ARG A 310 26.22 18.74 2.58
CA ARG A 310 26.86 18.89 1.28
C ARG A 310 27.73 17.69 0.95
N LYS A 311 28.48 17.15 1.91
CA LYS A 311 29.25 15.90 1.75
C LYS A 311 28.31 14.70 1.51
N ARG A 312 27.16 14.66 2.17
CA ARG A 312 26.16 13.60 2.01
C ARG A 312 25.44 13.69 0.68
N ALA A 313 24.91 14.85 0.30
CA ALA A 313 24.31 15.10 -1.01
C ALA A 313 25.32 14.85 -2.13
N LYS A 314 26.60 15.18 -1.92
CA LYS A 314 27.67 14.81 -2.84
C LYS A 314 27.87 13.30 -2.90
N ARG A 315 27.97 12.58 -1.77
CA ARG A 315 28.00 11.10 -1.72
C ARG A 315 26.75 10.46 -2.34
N GLU A 316 25.57 11.04 -2.16
CA GLU A 316 24.30 10.57 -2.71
C GLU A 316 24.23 10.83 -4.22
N SER A 317 24.63 12.02 -4.70
CA SER A 317 24.72 12.34 -6.13
C SER A 317 25.81 11.52 -6.86
N GLU A 318 26.96 11.32 -6.22
CA GLU A 318 28.05 10.44 -6.69
C GLU A 318 27.61 8.97 -6.70
N LYS A 319 26.70 8.58 -5.80
CA LYS A 319 26.03 7.26 -5.80
C LYS A 319 24.79 7.19 -6.71
N SER A 320 24.21 8.31 -7.14
CA SER A 320 22.88 8.38 -7.77
C SER A 320 22.93 8.56 -9.29
N LEU A 321 23.89 9.32 -9.85
CA LEU A 321 23.68 9.81 -11.23
C LEU A 321 24.59 9.25 -12.34
N VAL A 322 25.79 8.72 -12.07
CA VAL A 322 26.64 8.18 -13.18
C VAL A 322 27.46 6.94 -12.80
N ALA A 323 27.99 6.83 -11.58
CA ALA A 323 28.89 5.71 -11.23
C ALA A 323 28.16 4.37 -10.97
N ARG A 324 26.87 4.41 -10.60
CA ARG A 324 26.04 3.23 -10.37
C ARG A 324 25.23 2.80 -11.60
N SER A 325 25.03 3.67 -12.59
CA SER A 325 24.36 3.26 -13.84
C SER A 325 25.19 2.24 -14.62
N SER A 326 26.52 2.31 -14.54
CA SER A 326 27.42 1.27 -15.03
C SER A 326 27.65 0.18 -13.97
N SER A 327 28.07 0.50 -12.74
CA SER A 327 28.37 -0.54 -11.74
C SER A 327 27.18 -1.26 -11.09
N LEU A 328 25.93 -0.78 -11.17
CA LEU A 328 24.72 -1.55 -10.80
C LEU A 328 24.15 -2.30 -11.99
N ARG A 329 24.21 -1.75 -13.21
CA ARG A 329 24.00 -2.57 -14.42
C ARG A 329 25.03 -3.69 -14.51
N PHE A 330 26.22 -3.56 -13.92
CA PHE A 330 27.19 -4.65 -13.86
C PHE A 330 27.13 -5.44 -12.56
N GLY A 331 26.94 -4.82 -11.39
CA GLY A 331 26.96 -5.48 -10.07
C GLY A 331 25.63 -6.12 -9.63
N LEU A 332 24.48 -5.52 -9.98
CA LEU A 332 23.19 -6.19 -9.85
C LEU A 332 23.10 -7.31 -10.88
N ASN A 333 23.54 -7.06 -12.13
CA ASN A 333 23.67 -8.14 -13.12
C ASN A 333 24.68 -9.21 -12.70
N GLU A 334 25.77 -8.91 -11.98
CA GLU A 334 26.71 -9.95 -11.50
C GLU A 334 26.14 -10.77 -10.34
N ASN A 335 25.40 -10.13 -9.42
CA ASN A 335 24.68 -10.85 -8.36
C ASN A 335 23.48 -11.65 -8.91
N LEU A 336 22.77 -11.15 -9.92
CA LEU A 336 21.67 -11.84 -10.62
C LEU A 336 22.15 -12.84 -11.67
N LYS A 337 23.42 -12.77 -12.11
CA LYS A 337 24.10 -13.79 -12.92
C LYS A 337 24.40 -15.05 -12.10
N LYS A 338 24.45 -14.97 -10.77
CA LYS A 338 24.26 -16.14 -9.92
C LYS A 338 22.77 -16.48 -9.97
N ILE A 339 22.44 -17.71 -10.34
CA ILE A 339 21.08 -18.20 -10.61
C ILE A 339 20.26 -18.23 -9.31
N VAL A 340 19.89 -17.06 -8.77
CA VAL A 340 19.08 -16.92 -7.56
C VAL A 340 17.91 -16.01 -7.90
N LEU A 341 16.70 -16.56 -7.75
CA LEU A 341 15.47 -15.82 -8.01
C LEU A 341 15.22 -14.80 -6.90
N PRO A 342 15.08 -13.50 -7.22
CA PRO A 342 14.73 -12.49 -6.23
C PRO A 342 13.35 -12.74 -5.61
N HIS A 343 13.17 -12.31 -4.35
CA HIS A 343 11.88 -12.41 -3.66
C HIS A 343 10.78 -11.57 -4.33
N VAL A 344 11.19 -10.52 -5.02
CA VAL A 344 10.34 -9.63 -5.84
C VAL A 344 10.93 -9.57 -7.23
N HIS A 345 10.17 -9.99 -8.24
CA HIS A 345 10.65 -10.04 -9.63
C HIS A 345 9.53 -9.86 -10.64
N VAL A 346 9.88 -9.62 -11.90
CA VAL A 346 8.95 -9.55 -13.02
C VAL A 346 9.00 -10.86 -13.81
N ARG A 347 7.86 -11.27 -14.34
CA ARG A 347 7.71 -12.42 -15.22
C ARG A 347 7.25 -11.98 -16.62
N LYS A 348 7.69 -12.72 -17.64
CA LYS A 348 7.24 -12.58 -19.02
C LYS A 348 6.68 -13.90 -19.56
N PRO A 349 5.77 -13.88 -20.55
CA PRO A 349 5.35 -15.09 -21.24
C PRO A 349 6.54 -15.83 -21.86
N SER A 350 6.50 -17.16 -21.89
CA SER A 350 7.47 -17.97 -22.63
C SER A 350 7.23 -17.86 -24.14
N ASP A 351 8.32 -17.83 -24.92
CA ASP A 351 8.26 -17.80 -26.38
C ASP A 351 7.71 -19.11 -26.97
N VAL A 352 7.81 -20.22 -26.23
CA VAL A 352 7.33 -21.55 -26.66
C VAL A 352 5.88 -21.77 -26.28
N ASP A 353 5.52 -21.44 -25.04
CA ASP A 353 4.16 -21.57 -24.52
C ASP A 353 3.78 -20.28 -23.78
N PRO A 354 3.01 -19.39 -24.43
CA PRO A 354 2.57 -18.14 -23.83
C PRO A 354 1.67 -18.30 -22.60
N THR A 355 1.32 -19.51 -22.16
CA THR A 355 0.65 -19.74 -20.88
C THR A 355 1.65 -19.81 -19.71
N ILE A 356 2.91 -20.16 -20.00
CA ILE A 356 3.97 -20.23 -18.99
C ILE A 356 4.55 -18.83 -18.78
N ARG A 357 4.79 -18.47 -17.52
CA ARG A 357 5.40 -17.20 -17.12
C ARG A 357 6.81 -17.46 -16.58
N LEU A 358 7.82 -16.97 -17.29
CA LEU A 358 9.23 -17.12 -16.97
C LEU A 358 9.77 -15.86 -16.29
N TYR A 359 10.80 -16.03 -15.47
CA TYR A 359 11.53 -14.93 -14.86
C TYR A 359 12.15 -14.00 -15.92
N ASP A 360 11.88 -12.70 -15.83
CA ASP A 360 12.44 -11.69 -16.71
C ASP A 360 13.48 -10.83 -16.00
N VAL A 361 14.75 -11.07 -16.30
CA VAL A 361 15.89 -10.41 -15.65
C VAL A 361 15.86 -8.90 -15.90
N GLU A 362 15.61 -8.47 -17.14
CA GLU A 362 15.69 -7.06 -17.51
C GLU A 362 14.63 -6.24 -16.77
N SER A 363 13.36 -6.62 -16.88
CA SER A 363 12.28 -5.91 -16.21
C SER A 363 12.40 -6.00 -14.68
N THR A 364 12.97 -7.08 -14.15
CA THR A 364 13.28 -7.19 -12.71
C THR A 364 14.34 -6.19 -12.28
N CYS A 365 15.42 -6.03 -13.04
CA CYS A 365 16.43 -5.01 -12.78
C CYS A 365 15.83 -3.60 -12.78
N VAL A 366 14.90 -3.32 -13.70
CA VAL A 366 14.18 -2.05 -13.74
C VAL A 366 13.31 -1.86 -12.51
N LEU A 367 12.50 -2.87 -12.14
CA LEU A 367 11.65 -2.82 -10.94
C LEU A 367 12.48 -2.55 -9.67
N LEU A 368 13.54 -3.30 -9.45
CA LEU A 368 14.40 -3.14 -8.27
C LEU A 368 15.13 -1.79 -8.25
N SER A 369 15.50 -1.26 -9.43
CA SER A 369 16.08 0.08 -9.54
C SER A 369 15.05 1.15 -9.19
N CYS A 370 13.80 1.03 -9.67
CA CYS A 370 12.69 1.92 -9.33
C CYS A 370 12.38 1.89 -7.83
N MET A 371 12.37 0.69 -7.22
CA MET A 371 12.20 0.53 -5.77
C MET A 371 13.32 1.25 -5.00
N ARG A 372 14.57 1.12 -5.46
CA ARG A 372 15.71 1.78 -4.83
C ARG A 372 15.63 3.30 -4.95
N GLU A 373 15.23 3.82 -6.10
CA GLU A 373 15.01 5.25 -6.32
C GLU A 373 13.92 5.77 -5.38
N MET A 374 12.78 5.09 -5.31
CA MET A 374 11.67 5.45 -4.42
C MET A 374 12.07 5.40 -2.93
N ALA A 375 12.96 4.49 -2.53
CA ALA A 375 13.48 4.42 -1.17
C ALA A 375 14.54 5.48 -0.84
N SER A 376 15.19 6.11 -1.84
CA SER A 376 16.32 7.02 -1.63
C SER A 376 16.02 8.47 -1.98
N THR A 377 15.62 8.76 -3.22
CA THR A 377 15.29 10.12 -3.68
C THR A 377 13.79 10.39 -3.64
N GLY A 378 12.97 9.34 -3.64
CA GLY A 378 11.51 9.43 -3.70
C GLY A 378 11.00 9.76 -5.09
N ILE A 379 9.68 9.63 -5.28
CA ILE A 379 9.02 9.87 -6.57
C ILE A 379 7.84 10.82 -6.44
N SER A 380 7.59 11.64 -7.45
CA SER A 380 6.43 12.52 -7.46
C SER A 380 5.25 11.91 -8.21
N PHE A 381 4.05 12.11 -7.65
CA PHE A 381 2.76 11.80 -8.27
C PHE A 381 1.94 13.06 -8.53
N THR A 382 2.60 14.22 -8.61
CA THR A 382 1.94 15.51 -8.85
C THR A 382 1.15 15.48 -10.15
N GLY A 383 -0.11 15.91 -10.09
CA GLY A 383 -1.02 15.92 -11.25
C GLY A 383 -1.59 14.56 -11.62
N LYS A 384 -1.23 13.48 -10.93
CA LYS A 384 -1.81 12.14 -11.14
C LYS A 384 -3.12 11.99 -10.39
N VAL A 385 -4.06 11.25 -10.98
CA VAL A 385 -5.37 10.94 -10.40
C VAL A 385 -5.51 9.42 -10.23
N ALA A 386 -5.75 8.98 -9.00
CA ALA A 386 -5.87 7.57 -8.66
C ALA A 386 -7.26 7.23 -8.12
N LEU A 387 -7.79 6.07 -8.49
CA LEU A 387 -8.98 5.46 -7.90
C LEU A 387 -8.58 4.18 -7.15
N LEU A 388 -8.92 4.11 -5.86
CA LEU A 388 -8.68 2.94 -5.04
C LEU A 388 -9.97 2.40 -4.40
N THR A 389 -10.09 1.07 -4.46
CA THR A 389 -11.13 0.33 -3.75
C THR A 389 -10.50 -0.64 -2.75
N GLY A 390 -11.19 -0.93 -1.64
CA GLY A 390 -10.65 -1.83 -0.61
C GLY A 390 -9.66 -1.19 0.38
N CYS A 391 -9.69 0.13 0.58
CA CYS A 391 -8.79 0.86 1.49
C CYS A 391 -9.24 0.83 2.97
N GLY A 392 -9.62 -0.33 3.50
CA GLY A 392 -10.01 -0.47 4.90
C GLY A 392 -8.87 -0.10 5.88
N LYS A 393 -9.21 0.09 7.16
CA LYS A 393 -8.18 0.30 8.21
C LYS A 393 -7.20 -0.89 8.23
N ASN A 394 -5.91 -0.61 8.30
CA ASN A 394 -4.82 -1.61 8.26
C ASN A 394 -4.84 -2.50 6.99
N SER A 395 -5.27 -1.94 5.86
CA SER A 395 -5.19 -2.60 4.56
C SER A 395 -3.96 -2.13 3.78
N ILE A 396 -3.52 -2.95 2.82
CA ILE A 396 -2.49 -2.57 1.85
C ILE A 396 -2.92 -1.32 1.07
N GLY A 397 -4.20 -1.22 0.71
CA GLY A 397 -4.75 -0.06 0.02
C GLY A 397 -4.61 1.24 0.80
N ALA A 398 -4.64 1.21 2.14
CA ALA A 398 -4.41 2.40 2.96
C ALA A 398 -2.96 2.89 2.86
N GLU A 399 -1.97 2.00 2.78
CA GLU A 399 -0.56 2.38 2.60
C GLU A 399 -0.31 2.99 1.21
N ILE A 400 -0.97 2.47 0.17
CA ILE A 400 -0.90 3.05 -1.19
C ILE A 400 -1.53 4.46 -1.21
N VAL A 401 -2.64 4.69 -0.48
CA VAL A 401 -3.23 6.03 -0.36
C VAL A 401 -2.24 7.01 0.27
N LYS A 402 -1.53 6.61 1.33
CA LYS A 402 -0.49 7.45 1.94
C LYS A 402 0.60 7.81 0.92
N ALA A 403 1.10 6.82 0.20
CA ALA A 403 2.11 6.99 -0.85
C ALA A 403 1.72 8.02 -1.91
N LEU A 404 0.49 7.91 -2.42
CA LEU A 404 -0.02 8.80 -3.45
C LEU A 404 -0.23 10.23 -2.93
N LEU A 405 -0.71 10.37 -1.70
CA LEU A 405 -0.89 11.68 -1.07
C LEU A 405 0.45 12.38 -0.78
N GLU A 406 1.46 11.63 -0.33
CA GLU A 406 2.82 12.18 -0.12
C GLU A 406 3.44 12.66 -1.43
N GLY A 407 3.17 11.96 -2.54
CA GLY A 407 3.66 12.36 -3.86
C GLY A 407 2.86 13.45 -4.57
N GLY A 408 1.76 13.95 -4.00
CA GLY A 408 1.00 15.08 -4.59
C GLY A 408 -0.19 14.68 -5.47
N ALA A 409 -0.65 13.43 -5.39
CA ALA A 409 -1.74 12.94 -6.22
C ALA A 409 -3.12 13.41 -5.74
N THR A 410 -4.10 13.39 -6.66
CA THR A 410 -5.52 13.39 -6.31
C THR A 410 -6.01 11.96 -6.21
N VAL A 411 -6.57 11.59 -5.07
CA VAL A 411 -6.89 10.20 -4.74
C VAL A 411 -8.38 10.06 -4.41
N PHE A 412 -9.10 9.31 -5.23
CA PHE A 412 -10.45 8.84 -4.94
C PHE A 412 -10.39 7.54 -4.16
N VAL A 413 -10.95 7.54 -2.95
CA VAL A 413 -11.05 6.36 -2.10
C VAL A 413 -12.50 6.01 -1.88
N THR A 414 -12.79 4.73 -2.04
CA THR A 414 -14.13 4.18 -1.83
C THR A 414 -14.22 3.42 -0.52
N THR A 415 -15.37 3.51 0.16
CA THR A 415 -15.63 2.73 1.38
C THR A 415 -17.04 2.16 1.41
N SER A 416 -17.15 0.86 1.70
CA SER A 416 -18.42 0.15 1.85
C SER A 416 -19.04 0.30 3.24
N SER A 417 -18.25 0.79 4.21
CA SER A 417 -18.63 1.04 5.60
C SER A 417 -18.48 2.53 5.95
N PHE A 418 -19.16 3.38 5.19
CA PHE A 418 -19.11 4.83 5.37
C PHE A 418 -19.70 5.23 6.72
N SER A 419 -18.88 5.80 7.59
CA SER A 419 -19.25 6.20 8.95
C SER A 419 -18.31 7.31 9.45
N MET A 420 -18.67 7.98 10.54
CA MET A 420 -17.80 8.99 11.17
C MET A 420 -16.41 8.43 11.54
N LYS A 421 -16.35 7.16 11.97
CA LYS A 421 -15.09 6.48 12.28
C LYS A 421 -14.22 6.30 11.03
N THR A 422 -14.82 5.92 9.92
CA THR A 422 -14.11 5.72 8.64
C THR A 422 -13.66 7.05 8.06
N THR A 423 -14.49 8.09 8.11
CA THR A 423 -14.09 9.43 7.63
C THR A 423 -13.01 10.04 8.52
N ALA A 424 -13.04 9.80 9.84
CA ALA A 424 -11.99 10.26 10.74
C ALA A 424 -10.63 9.61 10.41
N LEU A 425 -10.61 8.31 10.09
CA LEU A 425 -9.40 7.61 9.65
C LEU A 425 -8.80 8.25 8.38
N PHE A 426 -9.61 8.49 7.36
CA PHE A 426 -9.10 9.10 6.11
C PHE A 426 -8.67 10.55 6.29
N ARG A 427 -9.37 11.29 7.16
CA ARG A 427 -8.96 12.62 7.57
C ARG A 427 -7.58 12.58 8.24
N GLU A 428 -7.37 11.69 9.20
CA GLU A 428 -6.08 11.50 9.88
C GLU A 428 -4.97 11.13 8.89
N ILE A 429 -5.25 10.25 7.92
CA ILE A 429 -4.32 9.92 6.83
C ILE A 429 -3.96 11.19 6.04
N TYR A 430 -4.93 12.03 5.67
CA TYR A 430 -4.64 13.26 4.93
C TYR A 430 -3.88 14.29 5.76
N GLU A 431 -4.22 14.45 7.04
CA GLU A 431 -3.50 15.31 7.98
C GLU A 431 -2.02 14.91 8.09
N GLN A 432 -1.73 13.60 8.04
CA GLN A 432 -0.38 13.07 8.15
C GLN A 432 0.37 13.04 6.82
N HIS A 433 -0.28 12.71 5.71
CA HIS A 433 0.40 12.38 4.45
C HIS A 433 0.09 13.34 3.30
N GLY A 434 -0.87 14.25 3.47
CA GLY A 434 -1.27 15.20 2.43
C GLY A 434 -0.18 16.19 2.09
N SER A 435 0.44 16.05 0.92
CA SER A 435 1.41 17.01 0.38
C SER A 435 0.74 18.15 -0.40
N ARG A 436 1.55 19.13 -0.83
CA ARG A 436 1.11 20.27 -1.64
C ARG A 436 0.43 19.82 -2.93
N GLY A 437 -0.79 20.29 -3.14
CA GLY A 437 -1.59 19.95 -4.33
C GLY A 437 -2.28 18.60 -4.26
N SER A 438 -2.00 17.79 -3.24
CA SER A 438 -2.70 16.51 -3.04
C SER A 438 -4.14 16.73 -2.57
N ARG A 439 -5.04 15.85 -3.01
CA ARG A 439 -6.47 15.89 -2.66
C ARG A 439 -6.94 14.47 -2.34
N LEU A 440 -7.60 14.28 -1.21
CA LEU A 440 -8.24 13.01 -0.86
C LEU A 440 -9.76 13.15 -0.94
N ILE A 441 -10.39 12.34 -1.77
CA ILE A 441 -11.85 12.34 -1.98
C ILE A 441 -12.40 10.99 -1.54
N VAL A 442 -13.23 10.99 -0.48
CA VAL A 442 -13.79 9.77 0.10
C VAL A 442 -15.28 9.66 -0.22
N LEU A 443 -15.67 8.53 -0.81
CA LEU A 443 -17.04 8.27 -1.27
C LEU A 443 -17.59 6.95 -0.68
N PRO A 444 -18.89 6.91 -0.28
CA PRO A 444 -19.55 5.65 -0.03
C PRO A 444 -19.71 4.88 -1.35
N PHE A 445 -19.46 3.58 -1.34
CA PHE A 445 -19.47 2.78 -2.56
C PHE A 445 -19.61 1.30 -2.25
N ASN A 446 -20.43 0.61 -3.05
CA ASN A 446 -20.52 -0.83 -3.03
C ASN A 446 -20.04 -1.42 -4.36
N GLN A 447 -18.85 -2.03 -4.38
CA GLN A 447 -18.33 -2.66 -5.60
C GLN A 447 -19.20 -3.83 -6.08
N ALA A 448 -20.10 -4.41 -5.27
CA ALA A 448 -21.04 -5.43 -5.74
C ALA A 448 -22.23 -4.86 -6.55
N SER A 449 -22.54 -3.58 -6.36
CA SER A 449 -23.60 -2.87 -7.09
C SER A 449 -23.07 -2.43 -8.46
N LYS A 450 -23.72 -2.89 -9.53
CA LYS A 450 -23.41 -2.42 -10.90
C LYS A 450 -23.68 -0.92 -11.02
N VAL A 451 -24.77 -0.45 -10.40
CA VAL A 451 -25.19 0.96 -10.45
C VAL A 451 -24.14 1.85 -9.78
N ASP A 452 -23.55 1.40 -8.67
CA ASP A 452 -22.51 2.15 -7.98
C ASP A 452 -21.26 2.28 -8.82
N VAL A 453 -20.83 1.19 -9.48
CA VAL A 453 -19.67 1.19 -10.39
C VAL A 453 -19.84 2.24 -11.48
N GLN A 454 -21.01 2.26 -12.12
CA GLN A 454 -21.34 3.24 -13.16
C GLN A 454 -21.38 4.66 -12.61
N SER A 455 -22.06 4.85 -11.48
CA SER A 455 -22.23 6.16 -10.86
C SER A 455 -20.90 6.76 -10.37
N LEU A 456 -20.01 5.93 -9.82
CA LEU A 456 -18.68 6.34 -9.37
C LEU A 456 -17.82 6.85 -10.53
N VAL A 457 -17.70 6.07 -11.61
CA VAL A 457 -16.90 6.47 -12.77
C VAL A 457 -17.50 7.70 -13.44
N ALA A 458 -18.83 7.73 -13.61
CA ALA A 458 -19.53 8.89 -14.13
C ALA A 458 -19.27 10.13 -13.26
N HIS A 459 -19.25 10.01 -11.94
CA HIS A 459 -18.99 11.12 -11.03
C HIS A 459 -17.57 11.69 -11.19
N ILE A 460 -16.55 10.84 -11.30
CA ILE A 460 -15.15 11.26 -11.52
C ILE A 460 -15.02 12.03 -12.84
N TYR A 461 -15.54 11.47 -13.94
CA TYR A 461 -15.34 12.03 -15.28
C TYR A 461 -16.33 13.15 -15.65
N ASN A 462 -17.56 13.13 -15.12
CA ASN A 462 -18.61 14.10 -15.46
C ASN A 462 -18.69 15.25 -14.46
N VAL A 463 -18.49 15.00 -13.16
CA VAL A 463 -18.63 16.02 -12.11
C VAL A 463 -17.28 16.64 -11.79
N HIS A 464 -16.30 15.82 -11.41
CA HIS A 464 -14.94 16.31 -11.10
C HIS A 464 -14.15 16.72 -12.35
N LYS A 465 -14.55 16.25 -13.53
CA LYS A 465 -13.85 16.47 -14.82
C LYS A 465 -12.38 16.04 -14.74
N LEU A 466 -12.10 15.00 -13.96
CA LEU A 466 -10.79 14.41 -13.83
C LEU A 466 -10.72 13.12 -14.65
N ASP A 467 -9.53 12.85 -15.17
CA ASP A 467 -9.21 11.64 -15.92
C ASP A 467 -8.25 10.78 -15.09
N LEU A 468 -8.51 9.48 -15.01
CA LEU A 468 -7.77 8.58 -14.14
C LEU A 468 -6.43 8.18 -14.78
N ASP A 469 -5.36 8.23 -13.98
CA ASP A 469 -4.04 7.67 -14.29
C ASP A 469 -3.81 6.31 -13.63
N PHE A 470 -4.42 6.07 -12.47
CA PHE A 470 -4.25 4.81 -11.72
C PHE A 470 -5.58 4.23 -11.25
N VAL A 471 -5.76 2.92 -11.40
CA VAL A 471 -6.91 2.17 -10.87
C VAL A 471 -6.41 0.97 -10.07
N ILE A 472 -6.71 0.94 -8.77
CA ILE A 472 -6.30 -0.13 -7.84
C ILE A 472 -7.57 -0.78 -7.24
N PRO A 473 -8.17 -1.76 -7.93
CA PRO A 473 -9.46 -2.36 -7.55
C PRO A 473 -9.29 -3.47 -6.48
N PHE A 474 -8.86 -3.11 -5.27
CA PHE A 474 -8.53 -4.05 -4.20
C PHE A 474 -9.72 -4.42 -3.29
N ALA A 475 -10.95 -4.02 -3.62
CA ALA A 475 -12.12 -4.46 -2.87
C ALA A 475 -12.25 -6.00 -2.93
N ALA A 476 -12.43 -6.59 -1.75
CA ALA A 476 -12.57 -8.03 -1.59
C ALA A 476 -13.50 -8.34 -0.41
N LEU A 477 -14.02 -9.55 -0.40
CA LEU A 477 -14.79 -10.11 0.71
C LEU A 477 -14.14 -11.42 1.16
N SER A 478 -14.06 -11.65 2.47
CA SER A 478 -13.46 -12.87 3.02
C SER A 478 -14.41 -14.07 2.91
N GLU A 479 -13.89 -15.23 2.49
CA GLU A 479 -14.63 -16.47 2.26
C GLU A 479 -14.03 -17.68 3.01
N VAL A 480 -13.39 -17.45 4.15
CA VAL A 480 -12.69 -18.51 4.91
C VAL A 480 -13.65 -19.62 5.34
N GLY A 481 -13.27 -20.87 5.08
CA GLY A 481 -13.94 -22.08 5.53
C GLY A 481 -14.98 -22.65 4.57
N ARG A 482 -15.02 -22.18 3.31
CA ARG A 482 -15.98 -22.64 2.31
C ARG A 482 -15.33 -23.58 1.32
N MET A 483 -15.76 -24.84 1.32
CA MET A 483 -15.34 -25.81 0.30
C MET A 483 -16.30 -25.80 -0.89
N ILE A 484 -16.01 -26.63 -1.90
CA ILE A 484 -16.84 -26.75 -3.12
C ILE A 484 -18.31 -27.13 -2.83
N THR A 485 -18.58 -27.80 -1.71
CA THR A 485 -19.94 -28.16 -1.26
C THR A 485 -20.67 -27.01 -0.56
N ASP A 486 -19.94 -25.98 -0.14
CA ASP A 486 -20.42 -24.92 0.76
C ASP A 486 -20.45 -23.54 0.06
N ILE A 487 -20.38 -23.54 -1.28
CA ILE A 487 -20.53 -22.34 -2.09
C ILE A 487 -21.97 -21.85 -1.93
N ASP A 488 -22.10 -20.62 -1.44
CA ASP A 488 -23.39 -20.00 -1.16
C ASP A 488 -23.45 -18.56 -1.67
N SER A 489 -24.57 -17.89 -1.39
CA SER A 489 -24.83 -16.48 -1.71
C SER A 489 -23.69 -15.51 -1.35
N ARG A 490 -22.89 -15.80 -0.31
CA ARG A 490 -21.73 -14.97 0.05
C ARG A 490 -20.58 -15.17 -0.93
N SER A 491 -20.34 -16.40 -1.38
CA SER A 491 -19.30 -16.69 -2.36
C SER A 491 -19.60 -16.10 -3.72
N GLU A 492 -20.85 -16.16 -4.17
CA GLU A 492 -21.26 -15.51 -5.42
C GLU A 492 -21.12 -13.98 -5.35
N LEU A 493 -21.47 -13.38 -4.21
CA LEU A 493 -21.29 -11.95 -3.99
C LEU A 493 -19.80 -11.56 -4.01
N ALA A 494 -18.96 -12.34 -3.35
CA ALA A 494 -17.51 -12.14 -3.31
C ALA A 494 -16.90 -12.24 -4.72
N HIS A 495 -17.29 -13.26 -5.49
CA HIS A 495 -16.87 -13.44 -6.87
C HIS A 495 -17.30 -12.26 -7.76
N ARG A 496 -18.54 -11.78 -7.57
CA ARG A 496 -19.05 -10.59 -8.27
C ARG A 496 -18.24 -9.33 -7.95
N ILE A 497 -17.81 -9.14 -6.70
CA ILE A 497 -16.97 -8.00 -6.29
C ILE A 497 -15.58 -8.10 -6.93
N MET A 498 -14.94 -9.25 -6.80
CA MET A 498 -13.51 -9.42 -7.11
C MET A 498 -13.24 -9.61 -8.61
N LEU A 499 -14.17 -10.21 -9.36
CA LEU A 499 -14.04 -10.44 -10.80
C LEU A 499 -15.02 -9.60 -11.61
N THR A 500 -16.30 -9.95 -11.60
CA THR A 500 -17.29 -9.40 -12.55
C THR A 500 -17.36 -7.88 -12.52
N ASN A 501 -17.45 -7.28 -11.33
CA ASN A 501 -17.54 -5.83 -11.20
C ASN A 501 -16.17 -5.13 -11.23
N THR A 502 -15.06 -5.85 -11.02
CA THR A 502 -13.73 -5.33 -11.37
C THR A 502 -13.63 -5.12 -12.88
N VAL A 503 -14.05 -6.11 -13.68
CA VAL A 503 -14.08 -5.97 -15.15
C VAL A 503 -15.03 -4.85 -15.57
N ARG A 504 -16.23 -4.75 -14.97
CA ARG A 504 -17.15 -3.63 -15.27
C ARG A 504 -16.56 -2.27 -14.90
N LEU A 505 -15.88 -2.16 -13.76
CA LEU A 505 -15.24 -0.90 -13.35
C LEU A 505 -14.23 -0.44 -14.39
N LEU A 506 -13.38 -1.35 -14.88
CA LEU A 506 -12.43 -1.04 -15.95
C LEU A 506 -13.14 -0.69 -17.26
N GLY A 507 -14.19 -1.43 -17.62
CA GLY A 507 -14.99 -1.16 -18.82
C GLY A 507 -15.69 0.21 -18.80
N GLU A 508 -16.17 0.66 -17.65
CA GLU A 508 -16.73 2.01 -17.49
C GLU A 508 -15.65 3.10 -17.64
N VAL A 509 -14.42 2.86 -17.15
CA VAL A 509 -13.29 3.78 -17.36
C VAL A 509 -12.91 3.86 -18.83
N VAL A 510 -12.80 2.72 -19.52
CA VAL A 510 -12.56 2.67 -20.98
C VAL A 510 -13.64 3.44 -21.73
N THR A 511 -14.92 3.20 -21.40
CA THR A 511 -16.06 3.89 -22.02
C THR A 511 -15.99 5.39 -21.79
N ALA A 512 -15.66 5.82 -20.57
CA ALA A 512 -15.54 7.23 -20.22
C ALA A 512 -14.40 7.95 -20.97
N LYS A 513 -13.24 7.28 -21.14
CA LYS A 513 -12.10 7.79 -21.91
C LYS A 513 -12.38 7.82 -23.42
N LYS A 514 -12.92 6.73 -23.99
CA LYS A 514 -13.31 6.67 -25.41
C LYS A 514 -14.35 7.73 -25.79
N ALA A 515 -15.35 7.94 -24.93
CA ALA A 515 -16.36 8.99 -25.14
C ALA A 515 -15.79 10.42 -25.15
N ARG A 516 -14.56 10.61 -24.69
CA ARG A 516 -13.83 11.89 -24.64
C ARG A 516 -12.64 11.94 -25.60
N ASP A 517 -12.49 10.92 -26.44
CA ASP A 517 -11.36 10.79 -27.38
C ASP A 517 -9.98 10.84 -26.69
N ILE A 518 -9.88 10.24 -25.50
CA ILE A 518 -8.61 10.13 -24.77
C ILE A 518 -7.91 8.84 -25.20
N THR A 519 -6.85 8.98 -26.01
CA THR A 519 -6.04 7.87 -26.54
C THR A 519 -4.57 7.91 -26.07
N THR A 520 -4.10 9.04 -25.57
CA THR A 520 -2.67 9.23 -25.22
C THR A 520 -2.43 9.32 -23.70
N ARG A 521 -3.39 8.85 -22.89
CA ARG A 521 -3.29 8.85 -21.43
C ARG A 521 -3.96 7.59 -20.85
N PRO A 522 -3.35 6.42 -21.03
CA PRO A 522 -3.89 5.18 -20.48
C PRO A 522 -3.87 5.24 -18.95
N ALA A 523 -4.91 4.71 -18.31
CA ALA A 523 -4.89 4.52 -16.86
C ALA A 523 -4.19 3.18 -16.55
N LEU A 524 -3.15 3.21 -15.73
CA LEU A 524 -2.50 2.01 -15.25
C LEU A 524 -3.37 1.31 -14.21
N VAL A 525 -3.71 0.04 -14.48
CA VAL A 525 -4.47 -0.83 -13.59
C VAL A 525 -3.52 -1.77 -12.87
N ILE A 526 -3.50 -1.71 -11.53
CA ILE A 526 -2.78 -2.69 -10.70
C ILE A 526 -3.77 -3.79 -10.31
N LEU A 527 -3.75 -4.89 -11.04
CA LEU A 527 -4.65 -6.01 -10.80
C LEU A 527 -4.18 -6.83 -9.58
N PRO A 528 -5.03 -7.05 -8.56
CA PRO A 528 -4.67 -7.87 -7.42
C PRO A 528 -4.77 -9.35 -7.78
N MET A 529 -3.68 -9.91 -8.29
CA MET A 529 -3.53 -11.36 -8.53
C MET A 529 -3.10 -12.07 -7.24
N SER A 530 -3.18 -13.40 -7.25
CA SER A 530 -2.84 -14.23 -6.09
C SER A 530 -1.97 -15.41 -6.52
N PRO A 531 -0.98 -15.82 -5.72
CA PRO A 531 -0.25 -17.06 -5.96
C PRO A 531 -1.04 -18.31 -5.56
N ASN A 532 -2.17 -18.15 -4.85
CA ASN A 532 -3.02 -19.27 -4.46
C ASN A 532 -4.13 -19.46 -5.50
N HIS A 533 -4.09 -20.56 -6.24
CA HIS A 533 -5.12 -20.98 -7.20
C HIS A 533 -5.90 -22.20 -6.70
N GLY A 534 -6.19 -22.25 -5.40
CA GLY A 534 -6.89 -23.36 -4.74
C GLY A 534 -5.97 -24.35 -4.03
N ASN A 535 -4.67 -24.05 -3.92
CA ASN A 535 -3.68 -24.90 -3.24
C ASN A 535 -3.94 -25.03 -1.74
N PHE A 536 -4.50 -24.00 -1.10
CA PHE A 536 -4.86 -24.04 0.33
C PHE A 536 -6.24 -24.66 0.57
N GLY A 537 -7.20 -24.43 -0.33
CA GLY A 537 -8.59 -24.86 -0.21
C GLY A 537 -9.37 -24.18 0.93
N GLY A 538 -10.70 -24.29 0.89
CA GLY A 538 -11.58 -23.66 1.88
C GLY A 538 -11.71 -22.14 1.70
N ASP A 539 -11.45 -21.63 0.50
CA ASP A 539 -11.40 -20.22 0.13
C ASP A 539 -12.58 -19.78 -0.76
N GLY A 540 -13.66 -20.58 -0.84
CA GLY A 540 -14.85 -20.23 -1.60
C GLY A 540 -14.55 -20.05 -3.09
N LEU A 541 -14.98 -18.92 -3.68
CA LEU A 541 -14.71 -18.58 -5.09
C LEU A 541 -13.52 -17.61 -5.26
N TYR A 542 -12.65 -17.51 -4.25
CA TYR A 542 -11.51 -16.61 -4.28
C TYR A 542 -10.52 -16.95 -5.39
N ALA A 543 -10.13 -18.23 -5.50
CA ALA A 543 -9.14 -18.69 -6.49
C ALA A 543 -9.62 -18.44 -7.93
N GLU A 544 -10.88 -18.76 -8.22
CA GLU A 544 -11.55 -18.54 -9.51
C GLU A 544 -11.63 -17.05 -9.84
N SER A 545 -11.89 -16.21 -8.83
CA SER A 545 -11.89 -14.76 -9.02
C SER A 545 -10.50 -14.22 -9.39
N LYS A 546 -9.46 -14.72 -8.72
CA LYS A 546 -8.07 -14.27 -8.91
C LYS A 546 -7.46 -14.77 -10.21
N LEU A 547 -7.73 -16.02 -10.59
CA LEU A 547 -7.35 -16.54 -11.89
C LEU A 547 -8.14 -15.84 -13.01
N GLY A 548 -9.43 -15.54 -12.78
CA GLY A 548 -10.27 -14.85 -13.75
C GLY A 548 -9.75 -13.47 -14.14
N VAL A 549 -9.20 -12.69 -13.20
CA VAL A 549 -8.65 -11.35 -13.51
C VAL A 549 -7.37 -11.41 -14.34
N GLU A 550 -6.64 -12.54 -14.33
CA GLU A 550 -5.45 -12.72 -15.19
C GLU A 550 -5.79 -12.68 -16.67
N SER A 551 -7.00 -13.11 -17.05
CA SER A 551 -7.47 -13.06 -18.43
C SER A 551 -7.46 -11.65 -19.03
N LEU A 552 -7.53 -10.60 -18.20
CA LEU A 552 -7.47 -9.21 -18.65
C LEU A 552 -6.15 -8.86 -19.33
N THR A 553 -5.06 -9.55 -18.97
CA THR A 553 -3.75 -9.34 -19.61
C THR A 553 -3.76 -9.78 -21.08
N ASN A 554 -4.49 -10.84 -21.43
CA ASN A 554 -4.65 -11.27 -22.82
C ASN A 554 -5.69 -10.41 -23.55
N LYS A 555 -6.77 -10.01 -22.85
CA LYS A 555 -7.81 -9.14 -23.41
C LYS A 555 -7.29 -7.76 -23.79
N TRP A 556 -6.24 -7.27 -23.12
CA TRP A 556 -5.55 -6.04 -23.48
C TRP A 556 -5.14 -6.03 -24.96
N TYR A 557 -4.61 -7.16 -25.45
CA TYR A 557 -4.23 -7.32 -26.86
C TYR A 557 -5.41 -7.56 -27.81
N SER A 558 -6.49 -8.20 -27.35
CA SER A 558 -7.53 -8.73 -28.25
C SER A 558 -8.79 -7.86 -28.38
N GLU A 559 -9.01 -6.90 -27.48
CA GLU A 559 -10.28 -6.15 -27.37
C GLU A 559 -10.15 -4.64 -27.69
N GLY A 560 -8.94 -4.13 -28.00
CA GLY A 560 -8.72 -2.78 -28.53
C GLY A 560 -9.07 -1.64 -27.55
N TRP A 561 -8.66 -1.77 -26.29
CA TRP A 561 -8.77 -0.75 -25.24
C TRP A 561 -7.43 -0.42 -24.58
N ASP A 562 -6.34 -0.86 -25.20
CA ASP A 562 -4.95 -0.64 -24.88
C ASP A 562 -4.57 0.85 -24.80
N ASP A 563 -5.12 1.68 -25.69
CA ASP A 563 -4.97 3.15 -25.63
C ASP A 563 -5.57 3.78 -24.34
N GLN A 564 -6.54 3.11 -23.71
CA GLN A 564 -7.24 3.65 -22.54
C GLN A 564 -6.75 3.08 -21.21
N LEU A 565 -6.25 1.84 -21.19
CA LEU A 565 -5.77 1.18 -19.98
C LEU A 565 -4.46 0.43 -20.23
N SER A 566 -3.56 0.50 -19.25
CA SER A 566 -2.36 -0.34 -19.16
C SER A 566 -2.52 -1.30 -17.99
N ILE A 567 -1.89 -2.48 -18.04
CA ILE A 567 -2.06 -3.50 -17.00
C ILE A 567 -0.74 -3.89 -16.35
N VAL A 568 -0.72 -3.82 -15.02
CA VAL A 568 0.26 -4.53 -14.20
C VAL A 568 -0.49 -5.55 -13.33
N GLY A 569 -0.24 -6.83 -13.58
CA GLY A 569 -0.68 -7.92 -12.73
C GLY A 569 0.25 -8.05 -11.53
N ALA A 570 -0.22 -7.69 -10.33
CA ALA A 570 0.55 -7.83 -9.11
C ALA A 570 0.16 -9.13 -8.38
N ILE A 571 1.05 -10.11 -8.37
CA ILE A 571 0.88 -11.38 -7.65
C ILE A 571 1.28 -11.14 -6.20
N ILE A 572 0.28 -10.82 -5.37
CA ILE A 572 0.51 -10.36 -3.99
C ILE A 572 0.80 -11.55 -3.07
N GLY A 573 1.95 -11.51 -2.41
CA GLY A 573 2.39 -12.52 -1.46
C GLY A 573 1.74 -12.45 -0.08
N TRP A 574 2.33 -13.24 0.82
CA TRP A 574 1.88 -13.34 2.20
C TRP A 574 2.05 -12.01 2.96
N THR A 575 0.94 -11.29 3.15
CA THR A 575 0.94 -9.97 3.80
C THR A 575 0.30 -10.04 5.19
N ARG A 576 1.12 -9.86 6.23
CA ARG A 576 0.76 -9.92 7.65
C ARG A 576 -0.10 -8.73 8.08
N GLY A 577 -0.97 -8.94 9.06
CA GLY A 577 -1.75 -7.87 9.70
C GLY A 577 -2.99 -7.37 8.93
N THR A 578 -3.20 -7.83 7.70
CA THR A 578 -4.44 -7.54 6.97
C THR A 578 -5.61 -8.31 7.58
N GLY A 579 -6.83 -7.74 7.50
CA GLY A 579 -8.04 -8.41 8.03
C GLY A 579 -8.35 -9.77 7.39
N LEU A 580 -7.81 -10.06 6.19
CA LEU A 580 -7.93 -11.36 5.52
C LEU A 580 -6.94 -12.39 6.07
N MET A 581 -5.73 -11.96 6.45
CA MET A 581 -4.62 -12.85 6.80
C MET A 581 -4.25 -12.83 8.29
N SER A 582 -4.96 -12.07 9.13
CA SER A 582 -4.63 -11.94 10.56
C SER A 582 -4.63 -13.30 11.29
N GLY A 583 -5.50 -14.23 10.89
CA GLY A 583 -5.50 -15.61 11.43
C GLY A 583 -4.23 -16.41 11.09
N ASN A 584 -3.53 -16.01 10.03
CA ASN A 584 -2.32 -16.65 9.53
C ASN A 584 -1.03 -16.01 10.08
N ASN A 585 -1.12 -14.92 10.85
CA ASN A 585 0.04 -14.29 11.49
C ASN A 585 0.82 -15.27 12.39
N VAL A 586 0.12 -16.19 13.05
CA VAL A 586 0.72 -17.16 13.99
C VAL A 586 1.74 -18.06 13.30
N VAL A 587 1.51 -18.45 12.05
CA VAL A 587 2.41 -19.35 11.32
C VAL A 587 3.49 -18.60 10.52
N ALA A 588 3.39 -17.27 10.39
CA ALA A 588 4.28 -16.48 9.54
C ALA A 588 5.77 -16.63 9.94
N ALA A 589 6.08 -16.62 11.23
CA ALA A 589 7.43 -16.84 11.74
C ALA A 589 7.98 -18.26 11.45
N GLY A 590 7.09 -19.25 11.32
CA GLY A 590 7.46 -20.60 10.90
C GLY A 590 7.75 -20.66 9.40
N VAL A 591 6.90 -20.01 8.60
CA VAL A 591 7.03 -19.94 7.15
C VAL A 591 8.32 -19.24 6.73
N GLU A 592 8.71 -18.16 7.42
CA GLU A 592 9.99 -17.48 7.11
C GLU A 592 11.22 -18.34 7.38
N LYS A 593 11.16 -19.29 8.32
CA LYS A 593 12.27 -20.23 8.57
C LYS A 593 12.47 -21.23 7.45
N MET A 594 11.48 -21.39 6.57
CA MET A 594 11.55 -22.26 5.40
C MET A 594 12.19 -21.55 4.19
N GLY A 595 12.61 -20.29 4.37
CA GLY A 595 13.25 -19.49 3.33
C GLY A 595 12.33 -18.48 2.65
N MET A 596 11.01 -18.55 2.87
CA MET A 596 10.10 -17.55 2.33
C MET A 596 10.23 -16.19 3.01
N ARG A 597 9.87 -15.12 2.31
CA ARG A 597 9.76 -13.77 2.88
C ARG A 597 8.28 -13.36 3.02
N THR A 598 7.82 -13.12 4.25
CA THR A 598 6.47 -12.57 4.48
C THR A 598 6.53 -11.06 4.63
N PHE A 599 5.53 -10.32 4.16
CA PHE A 599 5.56 -8.85 4.14
C PHE A 599 4.64 -8.23 5.19
N SER A 600 5.03 -7.09 5.74
CA SER A 600 4.10 -6.21 6.46
C SER A 600 3.19 -5.45 5.49
N THR A 601 2.13 -4.81 5.97
CA THR A 601 1.29 -3.95 5.12
C THR A 601 2.07 -2.80 4.51
N THR A 602 3.01 -2.22 5.25
CA THR A 602 3.89 -1.13 4.79
C THR A 602 4.86 -1.62 3.72
N GLU A 603 5.49 -2.79 3.90
CA GLU A 603 6.38 -3.38 2.91
C GLU A 603 5.63 -3.71 1.59
N MET A 604 4.44 -4.31 1.69
CA MET A 604 3.65 -4.61 0.49
C MET A 604 3.09 -3.33 -0.17
N GLY A 605 2.71 -2.34 0.63
CA GLY A 605 2.32 -1.01 0.14
C GLY A 605 3.44 -0.34 -0.64
N PHE A 606 4.68 -0.44 -0.15
CA PHE A 606 5.88 0.00 -0.85
C PHE A 606 6.07 -0.74 -2.18
N ASN A 607 6.05 -2.07 -2.18
CA ASN A 607 6.23 -2.87 -3.40
C ASN A 607 5.21 -2.51 -4.48
N LEU A 608 3.95 -2.35 -4.11
CA LEU A 608 2.89 -1.98 -5.05
C LEU A 608 2.98 -0.53 -5.51
N SER A 609 3.44 0.39 -4.64
CA SER A 609 3.66 1.79 -5.02
C SER A 609 4.77 1.93 -6.06
N ALA A 610 5.77 1.03 -6.04
CA ALA A 610 6.85 1.02 -7.02
C ALA A 610 6.34 0.67 -8.44
N LEU A 611 5.22 -0.03 -8.55
CA LEU A 611 4.61 -0.35 -9.85
C LEU A 611 4.00 0.87 -10.53
N MET A 612 3.80 1.98 -9.80
CA MET A 612 3.34 3.27 -10.34
C MET A 612 4.51 4.19 -10.73
N HIS A 613 5.76 3.71 -10.63
CA HIS A 613 6.93 4.47 -11.06
C HIS A 613 6.85 4.78 -12.57
N PRO A 614 7.24 6.00 -13.02
CA PRO A 614 7.18 6.37 -14.44
C PRO A 614 7.76 5.32 -15.39
N SER A 615 8.97 4.82 -15.11
CA SER A 615 9.62 3.78 -15.91
C SER A 615 8.84 2.45 -16.02
N ILE A 616 8.02 2.11 -15.01
CA ILE A 616 7.16 0.92 -15.04
C ILE A 616 5.84 1.25 -15.77
N VAL A 617 5.29 2.44 -15.57
CA VAL A 617 4.11 2.93 -16.29
C VAL A 617 4.37 2.95 -17.80
N ASP A 618 5.52 3.45 -18.23
CA ASP A 618 5.90 3.51 -19.65
C ASP A 618 6.01 2.10 -20.24
N ARG A 619 6.64 1.15 -19.53
CA ARG A 619 6.71 -0.25 -19.97
C ARG A 619 5.34 -0.93 -20.00
N ALA A 620 4.48 -0.63 -19.02
CA ALA A 620 3.12 -1.18 -18.95
C ALA A 620 2.22 -0.67 -20.07
N ALA A 621 2.54 0.49 -20.67
CA ALA A 621 1.86 1.02 -21.84
C ALA A 621 2.22 0.24 -23.12
N GLU A 622 3.40 -0.39 -23.18
CA GLU A 622 3.82 -1.22 -24.31
C GLU A 622 3.31 -2.67 -24.21
N SER A 623 3.32 -3.25 -23.00
CA SER A 623 2.85 -4.61 -22.77
C SER A 623 2.45 -4.84 -21.30
N PRO A 624 1.47 -5.72 -21.01
CA PRO A 624 1.12 -6.05 -19.63
C PRO A 624 2.27 -6.68 -18.84
N ILE A 625 2.49 -6.19 -17.62
CA ILE A 625 3.59 -6.64 -16.75
C ILE A 625 3.06 -7.60 -15.69
N PHE A 626 3.76 -8.70 -15.43
CA PHE A 626 3.49 -9.59 -14.30
C PHE A 626 4.53 -9.39 -13.19
N ALA A 627 4.16 -8.68 -12.13
CA ALA A 627 5.00 -8.48 -10.96
C ALA A 627 4.73 -9.56 -9.90
N ASP A 628 5.71 -10.44 -9.68
CA ASP A 628 5.72 -11.39 -8.58
C ASP A 628 6.20 -10.70 -7.30
N LEU A 629 5.27 -10.51 -6.36
CA LEU A 629 5.52 -9.95 -5.03
C LEU A 629 5.31 -11.01 -3.95
N THR A 630 5.57 -12.29 -4.27
CA THR A 630 5.19 -13.41 -3.40
C THR A 630 6.17 -13.64 -2.25
N GLY A 631 7.43 -13.25 -2.41
CA GLY A 631 8.46 -13.54 -1.42
C GLY A 631 8.96 -14.99 -1.48
N GLY A 632 9.01 -15.57 -2.68
CA GLY A 632 9.51 -16.94 -2.89
C GLY A 632 8.49 -18.03 -2.57
N MET A 633 7.19 -17.73 -2.54
CA MET A 633 6.14 -18.75 -2.27
C MET A 633 6.21 -19.93 -3.24
N ALA A 634 6.52 -19.64 -4.52
CA ALA A 634 6.62 -20.65 -5.56
C ALA A 634 7.80 -21.62 -5.38
N GLN A 635 8.78 -21.29 -4.53
CA GLN A 635 9.95 -22.12 -4.28
C GLN A 635 9.72 -23.16 -3.19
N VAL A 636 8.61 -23.07 -2.44
CA VAL A 636 8.27 -24.02 -1.38
C VAL A 636 7.19 -24.99 -1.88
N SER A 637 7.57 -26.27 -1.98
CA SER A 637 6.63 -27.35 -2.33
C SER A 637 5.68 -27.65 -1.18
N ASP A 638 4.44 -28.06 -1.49
CA ASP A 638 3.43 -28.49 -0.50
C ASP A 638 3.20 -27.49 0.64
N LEU A 639 3.20 -26.18 0.30
CA LEU A 639 3.12 -25.09 1.28
C LEU A 639 1.93 -25.23 2.25
N LYS A 640 0.78 -25.76 1.79
CA LYS A 640 -0.38 -26.03 2.65
C LYS A 640 -0.03 -26.99 3.77
N ASP A 641 0.54 -28.15 3.45
CA ASP A 641 0.87 -29.20 4.42
C ASP A 641 1.95 -28.72 5.39
N GLN A 642 2.93 -27.97 4.91
CA GLN A 642 3.96 -27.35 5.75
C GLN A 642 3.35 -26.34 6.73
N VAL A 643 2.43 -25.48 6.27
CA VAL A 643 1.71 -24.53 7.11
C VAL A 643 0.86 -25.23 8.16
N ASP A 644 0.15 -26.30 7.78
CA ASP A 644 -0.68 -27.09 8.69
C ASP A 644 0.19 -27.80 9.75
N SER A 645 1.35 -28.32 9.36
CA SER A 645 2.33 -28.90 10.30
C SER A 645 2.86 -27.85 11.29
N ILE A 646 3.26 -26.66 10.80
CA ILE A 646 3.72 -25.55 11.66
C ILE A 646 2.62 -25.19 12.67
N ARG A 647 1.37 -25.09 12.21
CA ARG A 647 0.22 -24.78 13.06
C ARG A 647 0.00 -25.85 14.12
N ALA A 648 0.03 -27.12 13.73
CA ALA A 648 -0.14 -28.24 14.64
C ALA A 648 0.96 -28.26 15.72
N ASP A 649 2.21 -28.02 15.34
CA ASP A 649 3.34 -27.97 16.26
C ASP A 649 3.24 -26.81 17.26
N ILE A 650 2.84 -25.62 16.80
CA ILE A 650 2.61 -24.46 17.67
C ILE A 650 1.51 -24.78 18.69
N MET A 651 0.39 -25.34 18.24
CA MET A 651 -0.74 -25.68 19.11
C MET A 651 -0.38 -26.78 20.11
N LYS A 652 0.40 -27.78 19.69
CA LYS A 652 0.91 -28.84 20.56
C LYS A 652 1.81 -28.29 21.65
N LYS A 653 2.77 -27.42 21.31
CA LYS A 653 3.68 -26.77 22.26
C LYS A 653 2.92 -25.86 23.23
N SER A 654 1.97 -25.07 22.73
CA SER A 654 1.10 -24.22 23.54
C SER A 654 0.29 -25.02 24.57
N LYS A 655 -0.35 -26.11 24.13
CA LYS A 655 -1.15 -26.97 25.02
C LYS A 655 -0.28 -27.68 26.07
N LEU A 656 0.91 -28.15 25.69
CA LEU A 656 1.85 -28.75 26.63
C LEU A 656 2.28 -27.73 27.70
N GLN A 657 2.67 -26.54 27.29
CA GLN A 657 3.12 -25.47 28.19
C GLN A 657 2.00 -25.02 29.15
N ALA A 658 0.76 -24.86 28.64
CA ALA A 658 -0.41 -24.58 29.47
C ALA A 658 -0.66 -25.67 30.52
N SER A 659 -0.47 -26.94 30.14
CA SER A 659 -0.67 -28.08 31.03
C SER A 659 0.40 -28.15 32.12
N ILE A 660 1.66 -27.88 31.77
CA ILE A 660 2.78 -27.77 32.73
C ILE A 660 2.53 -26.63 33.71
N HIS A 661 2.13 -25.46 33.23
CA HIS A 661 1.84 -24.31 34.08
C HIS A 661 0.66 -24.56 35.02
N ALA A 662 -0.41 -25.21 34.54
CA ALA A 662 -1.54 -25.59 35.39
C ALA A 662 -1.12 -26.55 36.51
N ALA A 663 -0.26 -27.53 36.20
CA ALA A 663 0.30 -28.46 37.18
C ALA A 663 1.18 -27.74 38.23
N LEU A 664 2.07 -26.84 37.78
CA LEU A 664 2.91 -26.04 38.68
C LEU A 664 2.09 -25.13 39.59
N GLU A 665 1.00 -24.52 39.09
CA GLU A 665 0.10 -23.72 39.89
C GLU A 665 -0.70 -24.56 40.89
N SER A 666 -1.13 -25.78 40.53
CA SER A 666 -1.72 -26.70 41.50
C SER A 666 -0.73 -27.12 42.57
N ASP A 667 0.52 -27.41 42.20
CA ASP A 667 1.56 -27.78 43.16
C ASP A 667 1.89 -26.63 44.11
N LYS A 668 2.01 -25.40 43.61
CA LYS A 668 2.17 -24.20 44.45
C LYS A 668 1.00 -24.02 45.42
N LYS A 669 -0.24 -24.25 44.97
CA LYS A 669 -1.44 -24.16 45.84
C LYS A 669 -1.47 -25.27 46.90
N MET A 670 -0.97 -26.46 46.58
CA MET A 670 -0.85 -27.56 47.56
C MET A 670 0.28 -27.32 48.56
N LEU A 671 1.38 -26.68 48.13
CA LEU A 671 2.52 -26.33 48.97
C LEU A 671 2.31 -25.07 49.81
N ALA A 672 1.37 -24.19 49.42
CA ALA A 672 0.93 -23.07 50.24
C ALA A 672 0.12 -23.60 51.44
N LEU A 673 0.77 -23.65 52.61
CA LEU A 673 0.12 -23.98 53.89
C LEU A 673 -1.18 -23.16 54.04
N PRO A 674 -2.27 -23.76 54.58
CA PRO A 674 -3.52 -23.04 54.77
C PRO A 674 -3.24 -21.82 55.66
N ALA A 675 -3.46 -20.63 55.10
CA ALA A 675 -3.43 -19.40 55.88
C ALA A 675 -4.36 -19.59 57.09
N LYS A 676 -3.80 -19.43 58.30
CA LYS A 676 -4.60 -19.44 59.55
C LYS A 676 -5.84 -18.61 59.30
N LYS A 677 -7.02 -19.24 59.34
CA LYS A 677 -8.31 -18.53 59.44
C LYS A 677 -8.14 -17.53 60.58
N GLN A 678 -8.01 -16.24 60.27
CA GLN A 678 -8.24 -15.21 61.25
C GLN A 678 -9.67 -15.38 61.72
N VAL A 679 -9.82 -15.59 63.02
CA VAL A 679 -11.12 -15.64 63.70
C VAL A 679 -11.86 -14.36 63.34
N ALA A 680 -13.00 -14.51 62.66
CA ALA A 680 -13.88 -13.41 62.33
C ALA A 680 -14.35 -12.74 63.62
N ALA A 681 -14.05 -11.45 63.78
CA ALA A 681 -14.72 -10.57 64.73
C ALA A 681 -16.19 -10.35 64.29
N PRO A 682 -17.13 -10.14 65.23
CA PRO A 682 -18.55 -10.20 64.93
C PRO A 682 -19.03 -8.98 64.11
N SER A 683 -19.99 -9.29 63.25
CA SER A 683 -20.79 -8.46 62.34
C SER A 683 -20.97 -6.98 62.70
N SER A 684 -20.67 -6.10 61.74
CA SER A 684 -21.46 -4.88 61.52
C SER A 684 -22.21 -5.01 60.19
N LYS A 685 -23.54 -5.00 60.27
CA LYS A 685 -24.44 -4.86 59.14
C LYS A 685 -24.44 -3.41 58.69
N THR A 686 -24.44 -3.15 57.39
CA THR A 686 -25.03 -1.92 56.85
C THR A 686 -25.55 -2.18 55.45
N PHE A 687 -26.84 -1.90 55.28
CA PHE A 687 -27.61 -2.02 54.05
C PHE A 687 -27.26 -0.90 53.08
N ALA A 688 -27.38 -1.19 51.78
CA ALA A 688 -27.29 -0.23 50.69
C ALA A 688 -28.49 0.74 50.68
N PRO A 689 -28.32 1.91 50.04
CA PRO A 689 -29.10 2.32 48.89
C PRO A 689 -28.45 1.86 47.59
#